data_AF-A0A1G0G8X4-F1
#
_entry.id   AF-A0A1G0G8X4-F1
#
_cell.length_a   1.000
_cell.length_b   1.000
_cell.length_c   1.000
_cell.angle_alpha   90.00
_cell.angle_beta   90.00
_cell.angle_gamma   90.00
#
_symmetry.space_group_name_H-M   'P 1'
#
loop_
_entity.id
_entity.type
_entity.pdbx_description
1 polymer ?
#
loop_
_entity_poly.entity_id
_entity_poly.type
_entity_poly.pdbx_seq_one_letter_code
_entity_poly.pdbx_strand_id
1 'polypeptide(L)'
;MRLRRVLFAVALSLSAPVFATPFVVHHIQVQGLQRVSSATVMHAIPLHVGETYNAEEGNRIIAALFHTGFFSDVRLKRVDDTLVVNVVERPTIDSVSITGNKSIKATQLKPVLKKLGIVVGYTFDPSELHSIVLGLQQQYQLMGRSAAVVIPEVKQLSRNRVAIHIVIKEGIASIVRGIHFSGNHAFSDRELRDQFKLTTPSIFTWFNHNDRYSSMRLDADLQNLQNFYFNHGYLDFHVVSHTVKQLAKGGIEIYLQVSEGQVYYISGYQLATEKLPSALSPKVHDILSELKTGAVFSRQQILDINEKLGNYLADNGYAFPQINPVPTVDHVNHKVYITYHISSGHRVYVRHVHIIGNTRTSGLVVRTQMRQMEGGLYSLKNVNESKRLIKNLGYLDHVEVTSKPVANKNNQVDLDYHVHEVNAGRASVNAGYSDVDGFLYGASVSEPNFMGSGKYVSVGFTRSEYTSNYGITYNNPFFTTSGISQGYNVYYSHTTPENVNLEPYTMDDYGLSTTYGIPISEYDQFTLGGGYDHIAISDVNNALVSPSVTQFLSSNPSPYNQLKVITGVSHATLDRAIFAKAGNEQDVGLTLGAPVYDSSLGYYQATYSGRWYAPLFYGFILNPHMTVGYGNGYGNTHQFPFFNNFYAGGLQTLPGYTANTLGPKNPANTQQAIGGNVQTLAGLNFILPDFINHKVRTALILDAGNIFQTNHVPGISYESISLNNLRVTTGIMVSWWSPLGAPLDFSLAVPLNKKPGDQLSIFGFSFGAAI
;
A
#
# COMPACT_ATOMS: atom_id res chain seq x y z
N MET A 1 0.75 89.69 -9.17
CA MET A 1 0.46 88.29 -8.77
C MET A 1 -1.01 87.85 -8.89
N ARG A 2 -2.00 88.77 -9.06
CA ARG A 2 -3.43 88.41 -9.21
C ARG A 2 -3.89 88.09 -10.64
N LEU A 3 -3.27 88.66 -11.68
CA LEU A 3 -3.68 88.41 -13.08
C LEU A 3 -3.29 87.01 -13.59
N ARG A 4 -2.18 86.44 -13.10
CA ARG A 4 -1.68 85.10 -13.51
C ARG A 4 -2.47 83.94 -12.90
N ARG A 5 -3.15 84.16 -11.76
CA ARG A 5 -4.05 83.17 -11.12
C ARG A 5 -5.44 83.13 -11.76
N VAL A 6 -5.91 84.26 -12.30
CA VAL A 6 -7.18 84.33 -13.05
C VAL A 6 -7.02 83.69 -14.44
N LEU A 7 -5.90 83.89 -15.12
CA LEU A 7 -5.61 83.23 -16.41
C LEU A 7 -5.47 81.70 -16.30
N PHE A 8 -4.96 81.18 -15.17
CA PHE A 8 -4.89 79.73 -14.94
C PHE A 8 -6.25 79.12 -14.56
N ALA A 9 -7.10 79.88 -13.85
CA ALA A 9 -8.47 79.45 -13.53
C ALA A 9 -9.39 79.45 -14.78
N VAL A 10 -9.22 80.41 -15.70
CA VAL A 10 -9.98 80.46 -16.96
C VAL A 10 -9.52 79.39 -17.96
N ALA A 11 -8.23 79.02 -17.95
CA ALA A 11 -7.71 77.92 -18.78
C ALA A 11 -8.16 76.52 -18.29
N LEU A 12 -8.45 76.33 -16.99
CA LEU A 12 -9.03 75.08 -16.48
C LEU A 12 -10.55 74.98 -16.67
N SER A 13 -11.27 76.09 -16.90
CA SER A 13 -12.73 76.09 -17.14
C SER A 13 -13.14 75.88 -18.61
N LEU A 14 -12.18 75.68 -19.52
CA LEU A 14 -12.41 75.44 -20.96
C LEU A 14 -12.07 73.99 -21.39
N SER A 15 -12.02 73.05 -20.44
CA SER A 15 -12.01 71.61 -20.76
C SER A 15 -13.44 71.15 -21.07
N ALA A 16 -13.96 71.51 -22.24
CA ALA A 16 -15.20 70.91 -22.73
C ALA A 16 -14.96 69.40 -22.93
N PRO A 17 -15.80 68.50 -22.38
CA PRO A 17 -15.76 67.10 -22.77
C PRO A 17 -16.10 67.02 -24.26
N VAL A 18 -15.11 66.60 -25.07
CA VAL A 18 -15.34 66.26 -26.48
C VAL A 18 -16.14 64.95 -26.50
N PHE A 19 -17.46 65.06 -26.48
CA PHE A 19 -18.33 63.94 -26.77
C PHE A 19 -18.21 63.63 -28.28
N ALA A 20 -17.90 62.38 -28.61
CA ALA A 20 -17.90 61.91 -29.99
C ALA A 20 -19.29 62.16 -30.58
N THR A 21 -19.35 62.88 -31.70
CA THR A 21 -20.62 63.10 -32.41
C THR A 21 -21.17 61.76 -32.89
N PRO A 22 -22.42 61.41 -32.54
CA PRO A 22 -23.04 60.18 -33.02
C PRO A 22 -23.01 60.14 -34.54
N PHE A 23 -22.65 59.00 -35.12
CA PHE A 23 -22.64 58.82 -36.58
C PHE A 23 -23.07 57.43 -36.98
N VAL A 24 -23.65 57.31 -38.17
CA VAL A 24 -24.09 56.03 -38.72
C VAL A 24 -22.89 55.34 -39.37
N VAL A 25 -22.58 54.13 -38.91
CA VAL A 25 -21.42 53.37 -39.39
C VAL A 25 -21.76 52.72 -40.73
N HIS A 26 -21.12 53.15 -41.82
CA HIS A 26 -21.33 52.58 -43.15
C HIS A 26 -20.32 51.49 -43.50
N HIS A 27 -19.15 51.50 -42.85
CA HIS A 27 -18.13 50.48 -43.01
C HIS A 27 -17.34 50.29 -41.72
N ILE A 28 -16.92 49.05 -41.44
CA ILE A 28 -16.04 48.73 -40.31
C ILE A 28 -14.77 48.11 -40.90
N GLN A 29 -13.63 48.72 -40.58
CA GLN A 29 -12.32 48.26 -41.05
C GLN A 29 -11.46 47.86 -39.86
N VAL A 30 -10.94 46.63 -39.86
CA VAL A 30 -10.04 46.15 -38.81
C VAL A 30 -8.59 46.21 -39.31
N GLN A 31 -7.70 46.81 -38.51
CA GLN A 31 -6.27 46.96 -38.81
C GLN A 31 -5.41 46.41 -37.66
N GLY A 32 -4.25 45.85 -37.98
CA GLY A 32 -3.30 45.31 -37.00
C GLY A 32 -3.42 43.80 -36.72
N LEU A 33 -4.25 43.09 -37.48
CA LEU A 33 -4.34 41.63 -37.45
C LEU A 33 -3.10 40.98 -38.10
N GLN A 34 -2.68 39.86 -37.52
CA GLN A 34 -1.59 39.02 -38.02
C GLN A 34 -2.03 37.56 -38.13
N ARG A 35 -2.70 37.02 -37.09
CA ARG A 35 -3.15 35.63 -37.03
C ARG A 35 -4.66 35.51 -36.89
N VAL A 36 -5.32 36.46 -36.23
CA VAL A 36 -6.77 36.46 -36.06
C VAL A 36 -7.42 36.90 -37.37
N SER A 37 -8.41 36.15 -37.85
CA SER A 37 -9.10 36.52 -39.08
C SER A 37 -10.01 37.73 -38.86
N SER A 38 -10.12 38.61 -39.86
CA SER A 38 -11.00 39.78 -39.80
C SER A 38 -12.45 39.41 -39.48
N ALA A 39 -12.95 38.30 -40.03
CA ALA A 39 -14.28 37.78 -39.74
C ALA A 39 -14.52 37.46 -38.25
N THR A 40 -13.50 36.95 -37.54
CA THR A 40 -13.59 36.65 -36.10
C THR A 40 -13.76 37.94 -35.29
N VAL A 41 -13.05 39.01 -35.67
CA VAL A 41 -13.17 40.32 -35.02
C VAL A 41 -14.52 40.95 -35.31
N MET A 42 -14.97 40.90 -36.57
CA MET A 42 -16.27 41.44 -36.97
C MET A 42 -17.43 40.76 -36.23
N HIS A 43 -17.35 39.46 -35.96
CA HIS A 43 -18.36 38.74 -35.19
C HIS A 43 -18.37 39.11 -33.70
N ALA A 44 -17.22 39.52 -33.15
CA ALA A 44 -17.08 39.92 -31.75
C ALA A 44 -17.49 41.39 -31.48
N ILE A 45 -17.66 42.20 -32.53
CA ILE A 45 -18.10 43.60 -32.40
C ILE A 45 -19.63 43.63 -32.26
N PRO A 46 -20.18 44.11 -31.13
CA PRO A 46 -21.63 44.21 -30.90
C PRO A 46 -22.24 45.44 -31.61
N LEU A 47 -21.85 45.69 -32.87
CA LEU A 47 -22.33 46.81 -33.68
C LEU A 47 -22.33 46.39 -35.16
N HIS A 48 -23.46 46.57 -35.84
CA HIS A 48 -23.63 46.26 -37.25
C HIS A 48 -23.50 47.49 -38.14
N VAL A 49 -23.14 47.27 -39.39
CA VAL A 49 -23.15 48.32 -40.43
C VAL A 49 -24.59 48.83 -40.59
N GLY A 50 -24.79 50.14 -40.51
CA GLY A 50 -26.08 50.83 -40.51
C GLY A 50 -26.55 51.31 -39.13
N GLU A 51 -25.89 50.88 -38.05
CA GLU A 51 -26.21 51.31 -36.68
C GLU A 51 -25.45 52.59 -36.28
N THR A 52 -25.96 53.31 -35.29
CA THR A 52 -25.36 54.58 -34.83
C THR A 52 -24.29 54.31 -33.78
N TYR A 53 -23.05 54.69 -34.07
CA TYR A 53 -21.96 54.68 -33.11
C TYR A 53 -22.03 55.88 -32.17
N ASN A 54 -21.94 55.64 -30.87
CA ASN A 54 -21.79 56.65 -29.82
C ASN A 54 -20.68 56.24 -28.83
N ALA A 55 -20.38 57.09 -27.84
CA ALA A 55 -19.31 56.82 -26.87
C ALA A 55 -19.57 55.57 -26.00
N GLU A 56 -20.83 55.24 -25.72
CA GLU A 56 -21.20 54.04 -24.96
C GLU A 56 -20.96 52.76 -25.78
N GLU A 57 -21.36 52.78 -27.05
CA GLU A 57 -21.09 51.68 -27.99
C GLU A 57 -19.58 51.50 -28.23
N GLY A 58 -18.81 52.59 -28.27
CA GLY A 58 -17.35 52.52 -28.31
C GLY A 58 -16.76 51.72 -27.14
N ASN A 59 -17.24 51.98 -25.92
CA ASN A 59 -16.80 51.24 -24.74
C ASN A 59 -17.25 49.78 -24.77
N ARG A 60 -18.45 49.48 -25.27
CA ARG A 60 -18.95 48.10 -25.44
C ARG A 60 -18.13 47.32 -26.44
N ILE A 61 -17.79 47.92 -27.58
CA ILE A 61 -16.93 47.32 -28.61
C ILE A 61 -15.54 47.04 -28.05
N ILE A 62 -14.92 48.00 -27.37
CA ILE A 62 -13.60 47.82 -26.74
C ILE A 62 -13.66 46.68 -25.71
N ALA A 63 -14.67 46.67 -24.83
CA ALA A 63 -14.85 45.62 -23.82
C ALA A 63 -15.07 44.24 -24.44
N ALA A 64 -15.91 44.12 -25.48
CA ALA A 64 -16.17 42.87 -26.19
C ALA A 64 -14.90 42.31 -26.84
N LEU A 65 -14.11 43.19 -27.49
CA LEU A 65 -12.85 42.80 -28.12
C LEU A 65 -11.79 42.39 -27.08
N PHE A 66 -11.68 43.06 -25.94
CA PHE A 66 -10.80 42.61 -24.85
C PHE A 66 -11.27 41.28 -24.24
N HIS A 67 -12.59 41.05 -24.14
CA HIS A 67 -13.16 39.81 -23.60
C HIS A 67 -12.82 38.57 -24.45
N THR A 68 -12.51 38.75 -25.74
CA THR A 68 -12.04 37.65 -26.59
C THR A 68 -10.66 37.10 -26.18
N GLY A 69 -9.86 37.85 -25.41
CA GLY A 69 -8.52 37.45 -24.99
C GLY A 69 -7.47 37.45 -26.12
N PHE A 70 -7.81 37.96 -27.31
CA PHE A 70 -6.90 37.97 -28.46
C PHE A 70 -6.05 39.24 -28.56
N PHE A 71 -6.46 40.33 -27.92
CA PHE A 71 -5.85 41.66 -28.13
C PHE A 71 -5.28 42.24 -26.83
N SER A 72 -4.15 42.93 -26.96
CA SER A 72 -3.43 43.63 -25.89
C SER A 72 -3.73 45.12 -25.86
N ASP A 73 -4.10 45.69 -27.00
CA ASP A 73 -4.55 47.08 -27.16
C ASP A 73 -5.62 47.14 -28.25
N VAL A 74 -6.66 47.94 -28.03
CA VAL A 74 -7.78 48.15 -28.97
C VAL A 74 -8.08 49.65 -29.00
N ARG A 75 -7.97 50.25 -30.19
CA ARG A 75 -8.24 51.67 -30.41
C ARG A 75 -9.24 51.87 -31.53
N LEU A 76 -10.32 52.55 -31.22
CA LEU A 76 -11.34 52.93 -32.18
C LEU A 76 -11.00 54.31 -32.76
N LYS A 77 -11.01 54.42 -34.09
CA LYS A 77 -10.88 55.69 -34.80
C LYS A 77 -12.01 55.83 -35.80
N ARG A 78 -12.48 57.06 -36.00
CA ARG A 78 -13.42 57.39 -37.07
C ARG A 78 -12.64 58.03 -38.22
N VAL A 79 -12.88 57.55 -39.44
CA VAL A 79 -12.41 58.18 -40.68
C VAL A 79 -13.64 58.30 -41.58
N ASP A 80 -14.13 59.53 -41.78
CA ASP A 80 -15.39 59.84 -42.46
C ASP A 80 -16.59 59.05 -41.86
N ASP A 81 -17.20 58.15 -42.62
CA ASP A 81 -18.31 57.27 -42.19
C ASP A 81 -17.86 55.83 -41.87
N THR A 82 -16.55 55.60 -41.76
CA THR A 82 -15.93 54.29 -41.45
C THR A 82 -15.41 54.24 -40.02
N LEU A 83 -15.78 53.18 -39.29
CA LEU A 83 -15.20 52.84 -37.99
C LEU A 83 -13.94 51.98 -38.19
N VAL A 84 -12.78 52.55 -37.89
CA VAL A 84 -11.48 51.87 -37.97
C VAL A 84 -11.11 51.31 -36.59
N VAL A 85 -11.08 49.98 -36.48
CA VAL A 85 -10.70 49.24 -35.28
C VAL A 85 -9.23 48.85 -35.39
N ASN A 86 -8.36 49.57 -34.70
CA ASN A 86 -6.93 49.24 -34.62
C ASN A 86 -6.72 48.30 -33.44
N VAL A 87 -6.16 47.12 -33.69
CA VAL A 87 -5.89 46.11 -32.67
C VAL A 87 -4.42 45.73 -32.64
N VAL A 88 -3.92 45.38 -31.46
CA VAL A 88 -2.61 44.76 -31.29
C VAL A 88 -2.81 43.35 -30.74
N GLU A 89 -2.61 42.35 -31.59
CA GLU A 89 -2.74 40.94 -31.20
C GLU A 89 -1.76 40.54 -30.09
N ARG A 90 -2.26 39.79 -29.11
CA ARG A 90 -1.43 39.11 -28.10
C ARG A 90 -0.60 38.01 -28.77
N PRO A 91 0.67 37.83 -28.38
CA PRO A 91 1.50 36.80 -28.97
C PRO A 91 1.01 35.40 -28.59
N THR A 92 1.30 34.40 -29.42
CA THR A 92 0.99 33.00 -29.13
C THR A 92 2.13 32.33 -28.35
N ILE A 93 1.79 31.49 -27.36
CA ILE A 93 2.76 30.73 -26.57
C ILE A 93 3.31 29.58 -27.42
N ASP A 94 4.63 29.59 -27.67
CA ASP A 94 5.33 28.57 -28.46
C ASP A 94 5.85 27.42 -27.60
N SER A 95 6.41 27.75 -26.43
CA SER A 95 6.94 26.78 -25.47
C SER A 95 6.83 27.29 -24.04
N VAL A 96 6.63 26.35 -23.11
CA VAL A 96 6.61 26.62 -21.66
C VAL A 96 7.56 25.63 -21.00
N SER A 97 8.57 26.16 -20.31
CA SER A 97 9.57 25.37 -19.60
C SER A 97 9.73 25.86 -18.17
N ILE A 98 9.93 24.93 -17.24
CA ILE A 98 10.13 25.22 -15.81
C ILE A 98 11.42 24.54 -15.37
N THR A 99 12.28 25.29 -14.71
CA THR A 99 13.55 24.78 -14.17
C THR A 99 13.68 25.10 -12.69
N GLY A 100 14.39 24.25 -11.93
CA GLY A 100 14.64 24.43 -10.50
C GLY A 100 13.54 23.93 -9.54
N ASN A 101 12.48 23.29 -10.05
CA ASN A 101 11.35 22.74 -9.29
C ASN A 101 11.63 21.31 -8.75
N LYS A 102 12.41 21.20 -7.68
CA LYS A 102 12.71 19.92 -7.00
C LYS A 102 11.59 19.49 -6.04
N SER A 103 10.95 20.43 -5.35
CA SER A 103 9.94 20.16 -4.31
C SER A 103 8.53 19.98 -4.89
N ILE A 104 8.20 20.69 -5.98
CA ILE A 104 6.93 20.52 -6.70
C ILE A 104 7.24 19.90 -8.07
N LYS A 105 6.81 18.66 -8.28
CA LYS A 105 7.13 17.93 -9.51
C LYS A 105 6.44 18.58 -10.72
N ALA A 106 7.10 18.54 -11.87
CA ALA A 106 6.55 19.12 -13.10
C ALA A 106 5.19 18.51 -13.50
N THR A 107 4.94 17.25 -13.16
CA THR A 107 3.65 16.57 -13.37
C THR A 107 2.50 17.20 -12.60
N GLN A 108 2.77 17.81 -11.44
CA GLN A 108 1.77 18.52 -10.63
C GLN A 108 1.53 19.95 -11.12
N LEU A 109 2.53 20.58 -11.74
CA LEU A 109 2.44 21.95 -12.26
C LEU A 109 1.71 22.03 -13.61
N LYS A 110 1.86 21.02 -14.47
CA LYS A 110 1.24 21.00 -15.81
C LYS A 110 -0.28 21.23 -15.80
N PRO A 111 -1.10 20.56 -14.96
CA PRO A 111 -2.54 20.79 -14.90
C PRO A 111 -2.90 22.21 -14.44
N VAL A 112 -2.12 22.77 -13.52
CA VAL A 112 -2.34 24.13 -12.99
C VAL A 112 -2.07 25.17 -14.07
N LEU A 113 -0.95 25.05 -14.79
CA LEU A 113 -0.64 25.91 -15.94
C LEU A 113 -1.72 25.81 -17.02
N LYS A 114 -2.22 24.60 -17.29
CA LYS A 114 -3.30 24.37 -18.25
C LYS A 114 -4.61 25.06 -17.85
N LYS A 115 -4.97 25.01 -16.57
CA LYS A 115 -6.19 25.65 -16.04
C LYS A 115 -6.12 27.18 -16.11
N LEU A 116 -4.90 27.75 -16.06
CA LEU A 116 -4.64 29.19 -16.05
C LEU A 116 -4.21 29.73 -17.42
N GLY A 117 -4.51 29.04 -18.52
CA GLY A 117 -4.31 29.57 -19.88
C GLY A 117 -2.87 29.49 -20.43
N ILE A 118 -1.88 29.14 -19.62
CA ILE A 118 -0.47 29.01 -20.05
C ILE A 118 -0.23 27.64 -20.70
N VAL A 119 -0.70 27.51 -21.94
CA VAL A 119 -0.62 26.30 -22.77
C VAL A 119 0.01 26.64 -24.11
N VAL A 120 0.85 25.73 -24.63
CA VAL A 120 1.39 25.86 -25.99
C VAL A 120 0.24 25.98 -27.00
N GLY A 121 0.30 27.02 -27.84
CA GLY A 121 -0.71 27.35 -28.84
C GLY A 121 -1.77 28.38 -28.39
N TYR A 122 -1.82 28.75 -27.12
CA TYR A 122 -2.79 29.74 -26.60
C TYR A 122 -2.22 31.17 -26.68
N THR A 123 -3.08 32.19 -26.57
CA THR A 123 -2.63 33.59 -26.49
C THR A 123 -1.99 33.87 -25.13
N PHE A 124 -0.92 34.66 -25.13
CA PHE A 124 -0.19 35.01 -23.93
C PHE A 124 -0.80 36.23 -23.23
N ASP A 125 -1.21 36.06 -21.97
CA ASP A 125 -1.53 37.15 -21.07
C ASP A 125 -0.44 37.35 -19.99
N PRO A 126 0.25 38.52 -19.97
CA PRO A 126 1.18 38.86 -18.91
C PRO A 126 0.57 38.80 -17.50
N SER A 127 -0.72 39.08 -17.36
CA SER A 127 -1.44 39.11 -16.07
C SER A 127 -1.64 37.69 -15.50
N GLU A 128 -1.89 36.72 -16.38
CA GLU A 128 -1.98 35.30 -16.00
C GLU A 128 -0.63 34.77 -15.54
N LEU A 129 0.45 35.09 -16.28
CA LEU A 129 1.81 34.74 -15.90
C LEU A 129 2.20 35.35 -14.55
N HIS A 130 1.85 36.62 -14.32
CA HIS A 130 2.12 37.27 -13.04
C HIS A 130 1.37 36.59 -11.88
N SER A 131 0.10 36.24 -12.08
CA SER A 131 -0.72 35.51 -11.11
C SER A 131 -0.14 34.14 -10.78
N ILE A 132 0.39 33.43 -11.79
CA ILE A 132 1.07 32.14 -11.61
C ILE A 132 2.36 32.31 -10.81
N VAL A 133 3.18 33.32 -11.13
CA VAL A 133 4.43 33.58 -10.42
C VAL A 133 4.16 33.87 -8.94
N LEU A 134 3.18 34.73 -8.64
CA LEU A 134 2.76 35.02 -7.28
C LEU A 134 2.19 33.79 -6.57
N GLY A 135 1.31 33.04 -7.23
CA GLY A 135 0.71 31.82 -6.66
C GLY A 135 1.74 30.72 -6.38
N LEU A 136 2.71 30.51 -7.28
CA LEU A 136 3.81 29.58 -7.07
C LEU A 136 4.70 30.04 -5.92
N GLN A 137 5.06 31.32 -5.87
CA GLN A 137 5.86 31.88 -4.78
C GLN A 137 5.14 31.72 -3.43
N GLN A 138 3.84 32.03 -3.36
CA GLN A 138 3.02 31.82 -2.18
C GLN A 138 2.94 30.33 -1.80
N GLN A 139 2.80 29.42 -2.76
CA GLN A 139 2.77 27.99 -2.50
C GLN A 139 4.09 27.51 -1.88
N TYR A 140 5.24 27.96 -2.39
CA TYR A 140 6.54 27.65 -1.79
C TYR A 140 6.66 28.23 -0.37
N GLN A 141 6.16 29.44 -0.13
CA GLN A 141 6.11 30.03 1.21
C GLN A 141 5.25 29.18 2.17
N LEU A 142 4.07 28.73 1.73
CA LEU A 142 3.21 27.83 2.51
C LEU A 142 3.89 26.50 2.83
N MET A 143 4.75 26.00 1.93
CA MET A 143 5.60 24.82 2.13
C MET A 143 6.84 25.07 3.00
N GLY A 144 6.95 26.24 3.64
CA GLY A 144 8.04 26.62 4.52
C GLY A 144 9.32 27.05 3.81
N ARG A 145 9.24 27.43 2.53
CA ARG A 145 10.36 27.93 1.73
C ARG A 145 10.23 29.44 1.50
N SER A 146 10.36 30.22 2.57
CA SER A 146 10.12 31.67 2.55
C SER A 146 11.09 32.44 1.64
N ALA A 147 12.29 31.90 1.40
CA ALA A 147 13.30 32.47 0.51
C ALA A 147 13.13 32.03 -0.97
N ALA A 148 12.02 31.38 -1.32
CA ALA A 148 11.77 30.96 -2.68
C ALA A 148 11.49 32.17 -3.59
N VAL A 149 12.15 32.22 -4.75
CA VAL A 149 11.95 33.25 -5.77
C VAL A 149 11.61 32.59 -7.09
N VAL A 150 10.53 33.04 -7.72
CA VAL A 150 10.08 32.57 -9.02
C VAL A 150 10.32 33.68 -10.04
N ILE A 151 11.16 33.42 -11.05
CA ILE A 151 11.58 34.41 -12.04
C ILE A 151 10.99 34.01 -13.40
N PRO A 152 10.03 34.78 -13.94
CA PRO A 152 9.52 34.57 -15.29
C PRO A 152 10.46 35.20 -16.33
N GLU A 153 10.91 34.42 -17.29
CA GLU A 153 11.64 34.88 -18.47
C GLU A 153 10.75 34.71 -19.70
N VAL A 154 10.37 35.83 -20.33
CA VAL A 154 9.55 35.84 -21.54
C VAL A 154 10.41 36.29 -22.72
N LYS A 155 10.68 35.37 -23.65
CA LYS A 155 11.47 35.67 -24.86
C LYS A 155 10.53 35.81 -26.05
N GLN A 156 10.53 36.99 -26.67
CA GLN A 156 9.80 37.22 -27.92
C GLN A 156 10.48 36.47 -29.07
N LEU A 157 9.66 35.86 -29.93
CA LEU A 157 10.07 35.08 -31.09
C LEU A 157 9.47 35.69 -32.37
N SER A 158 9.99 35.25 -33.52
CA SER A 158 9.43 35.64 -34.81
C SER A 158 7.95 35.20 -34.96
N ARG A 159 7.19 35.99 -35.73
CA ARG A 159 5.76 35.79 -36.03
C ARG A 159 4.83 35.95 -34.81
N ASN A 160 5.08 36.97 -33.98
CA ASN A 160 4.26 37.31 -32.80
C ASN A 160 4.06 36.11 -31.85
N ARG A 161 5.16 35.47 -31.47
CA ARG A 161 5.19 34.33 -30.55
C ARG A 161 6.05 34.64 -29.34
N VAL A 162 5.81 33.92 -28.24
CA VAL A 162 6.64 34.00 -27.03
C VAL A 162 7.02 32.62 -26.53
N ALA A 163 8.27 32.49 -26.07
CA ALA A 163 8.71 31.36 -25.25
C ALA A 163 8.75 31.80 -23.78
N ILE A 164 8.15 30.98 -22.91
CA ILE A 164 8.08 31.24 -21.47
C ILE A 164 8.99 30.25 -20.75
N HIS A 165 9.95 30.77 -20.01
CA HIS A 165 10.84 30.00 -19.16
C HIS A 165 10.69 30.49 -17.71
N ILE A 166 10.23 29.62 -16.81
CA ILE A 166 10.02 29.94 -15.40
C ILE A 166 11.17 29.32 -14.61
N VAL A 167 12.03 30.17 -14.05
CA VAL A 167 13.16 29.75 -13.21
C VAL A 167 12.75 29.81 -11.75
N ILE A 168 12.79 28.68 -11.06
CA ILE A 168 12.43 28.57 -9.65
C ILE A 168 13.70 28.40 -8.81
N LYS A 169 13.96 29.36 -7.93
CA LYS A 169 14.98 29.26 -6.89
C LYS A 169 14.28 28.95 -5.57
N GLU A 170 14.20 27.67 -5.17
CA GLU A 170 13.40 27.23 -4.02
C GLU A 170 13.92 27.66 -2.64
N GLY A 171 15.17 28.11 -2.54
CA GLY A 171 15.79 28.44 -1.25
C GLY A 171 15.97 27.23 -0.32
N ILE A 172 16.35 27.50 0.93
CA ILE A 172 16.41 26.49 2.00
C ILE A 172 15.02 26.28 2.60
N ALA A 173 14.69 25.02 2.94
CA ALA A 173 13.47 24.73 3.68
C ALA A 173 13.62 25.16 5.13
N SER A 174 12.56 25.73 5.71
CA SER A 174 12.59 26.17 7.10
C SER A 174 12.47 24.97 8.04
N ILE A 175 13.36 24.90 9.03
CA ILE A 175 13.46 23.77 9.96
C ILE A 175 12.91 24.18 11.33
N VAL A 176 11.97 23.42 11.87
CA VAL A 176 11.40 23.64 13.21
C VAL A 176 12.46 23.27 14.26
N ARG A 177 12.95 24.23 15.03
CA ARG A 177 13.97 24.02 16.08
C ARG A 177 13.38 23.87 17.47
N GLY A 178 12.20 24.42 17.70
CA GLY A 178 11.50 24.34 18.98
C GLY A 178 10.00 24.58 18.81
N ILE A 179 9.22 23.89 19.64
CA ILE A 179 7.78 24.10 19.81
C ILE A 179 7.54 24.31 21.30
N HIS A 180 7.06 25.51 21.63
CA HIS A 180 6.87 25.97 23.00
C HIS A 180 5.39 26.19 23.26
N PHE A 181 4.91 25.64 24.37
CA PHE A 181 3.53 25.78 24.82
C PHE A 181 3.49 26.70 26.04
N SER A 182 2.41 27.47 26.14
CA SER A 182 2.14 28.35 27.27
C SER A 182 0.64 28.36 27.54
N GLY A 183 0.26 28.38 28.82
CA GLY A 183 -1.14 28.31 29.26
C GLY A 183 -1.69 26.88 29.40
N ASN A 184 -0.88 25.85 29.16
CA ASN A 184 -1.21 24.47 29.51
C ASN A 184 -0.88 24.18 30.98
N HIS A 185 -1.83 23.56 31.69
CA HIS A 185 -1.73 23.18 33.09
C HIS A 185 -2.15 21.72 33.32
N ALA A 186 -3.10 21.23 32.53
CA ALA A 186 -3.60 19.86 32.60
C ALA A 186 -2.67 18.83 31.96
N PHE A 187 -1.97 19.22 30.88
CA PHE A 187 -1.08 18.35 30.13
C PHE A 187 0.31 18.93 30.01
N SER A 188 1.32 18.06 30.05
CA SER A 188 2.71 18.45 29.87
C SER A 188 2.99 18.84 28.42
N ASP A 189 3.97 19.72 28.20
CA ASP A 189 4.39 20.10 26.83
C ASP A 189 4.78 18.87 25.99
N ARG A 190 5.26 17.80 26.63
CA ARG A 190 5.61 16.57 25.93
C ARG A 190 4.38 15.90 25.35
N GLU A 191 3.33 15.73 26.14
CA GLU A 191 2.07 15.12 25.69
C GLU A 191 1.43 15.92 24.55
N LEU A 192 1.51 17.26 24.61
CA LEU A 192 1.02 18.14 23.56
C LEU A 192 1.86 18.04 22.29
N ARG A 193 3.20 17.98 22.41
CA ARG A 193 4.10 17.76 21.27
C ARG A 193 3.87 16.42 20.59
N ASP A 194 3.52 15.38 21.35
CA ASP A 194 3.28 14.05 20.78
C ASP A 194 2.01 14.01 19.89
N GLN A 195 1.13 15.02 19.98
CA GLN A 195 -0.02 15.18 19.07
C GLN A 195 0.34 15.83 17.73
N PHE A 196 1.55 16.37 17.60
CA PHE A 196 2.02 17.06 16.40
C PHE A 196 2.73 16.07 15.47
N LYS A 197 2.50 16.20 14.17
CA LYS A 197 3.31 15.55 13.15
C LYS A 197 4.61 16.30 12.90
N LEU A 198 4.62 17.62 13.06
CA LEU A 198 5.82 18.44 13.04
C LEU A 198 6.69 18.17 14.27
N THR A 199 7.98 17.93 14.05
CA THR A 199 8.92 17.62 15.13
C THR A 199 10.20 18.45 15.01
N THR A 200 11.04 18.41 16.05
CA THR A 200 12.39 18.97 15.99
C THR A 200 13.37 17.97 15.36
N PRO A 201 14.51 18.41 14.81
CA PRO A 201 15.54 17.55 14.25
C PRO A 201 15.94 16.43 15.20
N SER A 202 15.96 15.21 14.67
CA SER A 202 16.33 13.98 15.39
C SER A 202 17.12 13.08 14.42
N ILE A 203 17.74 12.02 14.93
CA ILE A 203 18.48 11.04 14.10
C ILE A 203 17.61 10.38 13.02
N PHE A 204 16.28 10.53 13.10
CA PHE A 204 15.32 9.99 12.14
C PHE A 204 14.75 11.03 11.14
N THR A 205 15.00 12.33 11.34
CA THR A 205 14.38 13.36 10.47
C THR A 205 15.01 13.45 9.08
N TRP A 206 16.20 12.86 8.88
CA TRP A 206 16.87 12.81 7.59
C TRP A 206 16.10 12.03 6.51
N PHE A 207 15.22 11.08 6.89
CA PHE A 207 14.41 10.32 5.92
C PHE A 207 12.94 10.78 5.86
N ASN A 208 12.32 11.09 7.01
CA ASN A 208 10.89 11.44 7.06
C ASN A 208 10.60 12.92 6.78
N HIS A 209 11.59 13.82 6.98
CA HIS A 209 11.46 15.25 6.78
C HIS A 209 10.31 15.92 7.58
N ASN A 210 9.98 15.37 8.75
CA ASN A 210 8.95 15.91 9.65
C ASN A 210 9.40 17.17 10.39
N ASP A 211 10.69 17.51 10.33
CA ASP A 211 11.28 18.73 10.87
C ASP A 211 11.14 19.95 9.94
N ARG A 212 10.60 19.76 8.73
CA ARG A 212 10.34 20.83 7.77
C ARG A 212 9.00 21.48 8.05
N TYR A 213 9.03 22.77 8.36
CA TYR A 213 7.85 23.60 8.60
C TYR A 213 7.00 23.74 7.34
N SER A 214 5.68 23.74 7.49
CA SER A 214 4.74 24.27 6.51
C SER A 214 3.49 24.77 7.25
N SER A 215 2.86 25.85 6.75
CA SER A 215 1.65 26.39 7.40
C SER A 215 0.54 25.35 7.45
N MET A 216 0.34 24.62 6.35
CA MET A 216 -0.67 23.56 6.24
C MET A 216 -0.45 22.42 7.24
N ARG A 217 0.81 22.06 7.55
CA ARG A 217 1.11 21.06 8.57
C ARG A 217 0.83 21.59 9.97
N LEU A 218 1.22 22.84 10.25
CA LEU A 218 0.92 23.48 11.52
C LEU A 218 -0.59 23.56 11.75
N ASP A 219 -1.37 23.98 10.75
CA ASP A 219 -2.84 24.06 10.86
C ASP A 219 -3.46 22.69 11.18
N ALA A 220 -2.97 21.62 10.53
CA ALA A 220 -3.40 20.26 10.81
C ALA A 220 -3.01 19.82 12.24
N ASP A 221 -1.82 20.17 12.70
CA ASP A 221 -1.36 19.87 14.06
C ASP A 221 -2.15 20.66 15.13
N LEU A 222 -2.52 21.91 14.86
CA LEU A 222 -3.40 22.70 15.73
C LEU A 222 -4.80 22.08 15.84
N GLN A 223 -5.33 21.54 14.74
CA GLN A 223 -6.59 20.78 14.78
C GLN A 223 -6.45 19.47 15.56
N ASN A 224 -5.34 18.75 15.42
CA ASN A 224 -5.08 17.55 16.22
C ASN A 224 -5.01 17.88 17.71
N LEU A 225 -4.35 18.98 18.07
CA LEU A 225 -4.29 19.50 19.44
C LEU A 225 -5.69 19.84 19.97
N GLN A 226 -6.49 20.58 19.20
CA GLN A 226 -7.86 20.91 19.59
C GLN A 226 -8.72 19.66 19.79
N ASN A 227 -8.63 18.69 18.88
CA ASN A 227 -9.32 17.42 19.01
C ASN A 227 -8.85 16.63 20.24
N PHE A 228 -7.54 16.65 20.55
CA PHE A 228 -7.00 16.03 21.76
C PHE A 228 -7.65 16.59 23.02
N TYR A 229 -7.74 17.92 23.17
CA TYR A 229 -8.43 18.54 24.31
C TYR A 229 -9.93 18.24 24.36
N PHE A 230 -10.62 18.29 23.20
CA PHE A 230 -12.05 17.93 23.11
C PHE A 230 -12.32 16.46 23.44
N ASN A 231 -11.34 15.58 23.22
CA ASN A 231 -11.44 14.17 23.56
C ASN A 231 -11.21 13.91 25.06
N HIS A 232 -10.66 14.89 25.79
CA HIS A 232 -10.41 14.84 27.24
C HIS A 232 -11.33 15.80 28.03
N GLY A 233 -12.42 16.28 27.41
CA GLY A 233 -13.48 17.01 28.12
C GLY A 233 -13.36 18.53 28.15
N TYR A 234 -12.37 19.13 27.50
CA TYR A 234 -12.13 20.58 27.53
C TYR A 234 -12.87 21.29 26.39
N LEU A 235 -14.18 21.51 26.51
CA LEU A 235 -14.99 22.09 25.42
C LEU A 235 -14.68 23.56 25.12
N ASP A 236 -14.24 24.31 26.14
CA ASP A 236 -13.87 25.73 25.99
C ASP A 236 -12.42 25.91 25.50
N PHE A 237 -11.73 24.81 25.19
CA PHE A 237 -10.36 24.85 24.68
C PHE A 237 -10.28 25.63 23.38
N HIS A 238 -9.35 26.57 23.33
CA HIS A 238 -8.98 27.26 22.11
C HIS A 238 -7.51 27.70 22.15
N VAL A 239 -6.94 27.81 20.96
CA VAL A 239 -5.60 28.38 20.77
C VAL A 239 -5.75 29.90 20.75
N VAL A 240 -5.25 30.58 21.78
CA VAL A 240 -5.32 32.04 21.95
C VAL A 240 -4.47 32.74 20.90
N SER A 241 -3.24 32.26 20.70
CA SER A 241 -2.36 32.74 19.64
C SER A 241 -1.33 31.67 19.25
N HIS A 242 -0.88 31.71 17.99
CA HIS A 242 0.28 30.97 17.53
C HIS A 242 1.22 31.95 16.83
N THR A 243 2.48 32.00 17.28
CA THR A 243 3.50 32.88 16.70
C THR A 243 4.64 32.04 16.14
N VAL A 244 4.99 32.28 14.89
CA VAL A 244 6.08 31.60 14.19
C VAL A 244 7.26 32.57 14.09
N LYS A 245 8.31 32.34 14.88
CA LYS A 245 9.50 33.18 14.91
C LYS A 245 10.57 32.59 14.00
N GLN A 246 11.03 33.38 13.04
CA GLN A 246 12.12 32.97 12.16
C GLN A 246 13.49 33.25 12.82
N LEU A 247 14.33 32.22 12.85
CA LEU A 247 15.70 32.26 13.34
C LEU A 247 16.70 32.43 12.18
N ALA A 248 17.96 32.73 12.53
CA ALA A 248 19.05 32.73 11.56
C ALA A 248 19.20 31.35 10.87
N LYS A 249 19.70 31.34 9.63
CA LYS A 249 19.94 30.13 8.82
C LYS A 249 18.69 29.28 8.53
N GLY A 250 17.50 29.87 8.52
CA GLY A 250 16.26 29.17 8.17
C GLY A 250 15.70 28.26 9.28
N GLY A 251 16.10 28.47 10.53
CA GLY A 251 15.40 27.86 11.67
C GLY A 251 14.08 28.57 11.95
N ILE A 252 13.12 27.86 12.54
CA ILE A 252 11.84 28.42 13.02
C ILE A 252 11.58 27.91 14.43
N GLU A 253 11.06 28.79 15.29
CA GLU A 253 10.45 28.43 16.57
C GLU A 253 8.96 28.73 16.54
N ILE A 254 8.17 27.80 17.06
CA ILE A 254 6.72 27.91 17.13
C ILE A 254 6.34 28.13 18.60
N TYR A 255 5.67 29.25 18.88
CA TYR A 255 5.16 29.60 20.19
C TYR A 255 3.65 29.52 20.18
N LEU A 256 3.08 28.66 21.02
CA LEU A 256 1.66 28.42 21.14
C LEU A 256 1.17 28.86 22.50
N GLN A 257 0.17 29.74 22.50
CA GLN A 257 -0.56 30.13 23.69
C GLN A 257 -1.94 29.49 23.64
N VAL A 258 -2.25 28.66 24.62
CA VAL A 258 -3.50 27.92 24.73
C VAL A 258 -4.29 28.35 25.96
N SER A 259 -5.60 28.23 25.88
CA SER A 259 -6.52 28.35 27.02
C SER A 259 -7.26 27.04 27.15
N GLU A 260 -6.99 26.28 28.23
CA GLU A 260 -7.54 24.93 28.41
C GLU A 260 -9.04 24.94 28.72
N GLY A 261 -9.50 25.87 29.55
CA GLY A 261 -10.86 25.83 30.09
C GLY A 261 -11.03 24.77 31.18
N GLN A 262 -12.29 24.45 31.51
CA GLN A 262 -12.62 23.44 32.52
C GLN A 262 -13.01 22.10 31.89
N VAL A 263 -12.90 21.02 32.68
CA VAL A 263 -13.32 19.68 32.25
C VAL A 263 -14.83 19.56 32.38
N TYR A 264 -15.47 19.16 31.29
CA TYR A 264 -16.89 18.88 31.25
C TYR A 264 -17.18 17.39 31.43
N TYR A 265 -18.25 17.10 32.17
CA TYR A 265 -18.71 15.75 32.44
C TYR A 265 -20.05 15.47 31.77
N ILE A 266 -20.26 14.22 31.35
CA ILE A 266 -21.52 13.77 30.78
C ILE A 266 -22.57 13.71 31.89
N SER A 267 -23.63 14.51 31.76
CA SER A 267 -24.75 14.54 32.72
C SER A 267 -25.84 13.52 32.38
N GLY A 268 -25.90 13.09 31.13
CA GLY A 268 -26.82 12.09 30.63
C GLY A 268 -26.98 12.19 29.12
N TYR A 269 -27.83 11.32 28.58
CA TYR A 269 -28.23 11.37 27.18
C TYR A 269 -29.74 11.13 27.07
N GLN A 270 -30.32 11.70 26.02
CA GLN A 270 -31.70 11.44 25.64
C GLN A 270 -31.75 10.96 24.20
N LEU A 271 -32.58 9.96 23.97
CA LEU A 271 -32.95 9.55 22.63
C LEU A 271 -34.26 10.26 22.25
N ALA A 272 -34.19 11.15 21.26
CA ALA A 272 -35.36 11.77 20.64
C ALA A 272 -35.69 10.99 19.36
N THR A 273 -36.56 9.98 19.47
CA THR A 273 -36.98 9.15 18.32
C THR A 273 -38.29 9.65 17.72
N GLU A 274 -38.27 10.02 16.44
CA GLU A 274 -39.53 10.21 15.70
C GLU A 274 -39.97 8.94 14.94
N LYS A 275 -39.03 8.07 14.51
CA LYS A 275 -39.33 6.94 13.58
C LYS A 275 -38.44 5.69 13.74
N LEU A 276 -37.97 5.34 14.94
CA LEU A 276 -37.18 4.12 15.14
C LEU A 276 -38.08 2.87 15.30
N PRO A 277 -37.86 1.77 14.56
CA PRO A 277 -38.60 0.52 14.76
C PRO A 277 -38.35 -0.07 16.15
N SER A 278 -39.41 -0.52 16.84
CA SER A 278 -39.32 -1.05 18.22
C SER A 278 -38.33 -2.22 18.37
N ALA A 279 -38.16 -3.04 17.33
CA ALA A 279 -37.24 -4.18 17.35
C ALA A 279 -35.75 -3.78 17.43
N LEU A 280 -35.39 -2.58 16.94
CA LEU A 280 -34.01 -2.09 16.95
C LEU A 280 -33.70 -1.25 18.19
N SER A 281 -34.74 -0.80 18.90
CA SER A 281 -34.64 0.05 20.08
C SER A 281 -33.72 -0.53 21.17
N PRO A 282 -33.80 -1.82 21.57
CA PRO A 282 -32.96 -2.35 22.65
C PRO A 282 -31.46 -2.21 22.37
N LYS A 283 -31.04 -2.52 21.14
CA LYS A 283 -29.62 -2.46 20.78
C LYS A 283 -29.12 -1.02 20.61
N VAL A 284 -29.99 -0.11 20.15
CA VAL A 284 -29.69 1.34 20.12
C VAL A 284 -29.47 1.88 21.53
N HIS A 285 -30.29 1.47 22.51
CA HIS A 285 -30.10 1.85 23.91
C HIS A 285 -28.81 1.25 24.50
N ASP A 286 -28.49 0.00 24.16
CA ASP A 286 -27.24 -0.66 24.55
C ASP A 286 -26.01 0.11 24.02
N ILE A 287 -25.99 0.51 22.74
CA ILE A 287 -24.90 1.32 22.17
C ILE A 287 -24.81 2.69 22.85
N LEU A 288 -25.94 3.35 23.10
CA LEU A 288 -25.96 4.64 23.80
C LEU A 288 -25.49 4.53 25.25
N SER A 289 -25.69 3.38 25.90
CA SER A 289 -25.25 3.16 27.29
C SER A 289 -23.72 3.17 27.46
N GLU A 290 -22.96 3.10 26.36
CA GLU A 290 -21.51 3.34 26.37
C GLU A 290 -21.17 4.76 26.87
N LEU A 291 -22.10 5.75 26.72
CA LEU A 291 -22.01 7.06 27.36
C LEU A 291 -22.39 6.96 28.84
N LYS A 292 -21.39 6.68 29.67
CA LYS A 292 -21.56 6.61 31.12
C LYS A 292 -21.81 8.00 31.70
N THR A 293 -22.93 8.17 32.40
CA THR A 293 -23.19 9.36 33.20
C THR A 293 -22.10 9.55 34.25
N GLY A 294 -21.56 10.77 34.35
CA GLY A 294 -20.45 11.13 35.22
C GLY A 294 -19.05 10.93 34.62
N ALA A 295 -18.93 10.30 33.43
CA ALA A 295 -17.66 10.21 32.73
C ALA A 295 -17.25 11.58 32.14
N VAL A 296 -15.95 11.76 31.90
CA VAL A 296 -15.41 12.94 31.20
C VAL A 296 -15.93 12.94 29.76
N PHE A 297 -16.35 14.10 29.27
CA PHE A 297 -16.80 14.25 27.89
C PHE A 297 -15.68 13.92 26.90
N SER A 298 -16.01 13.18 25.84
CA SER A 298 -15.08 12.93 24.75
C SER A 298 -15.78 13.08 23.40
N ARG A 299 -15.30 14.01 22.57
CA ARG A 299 -15.83 14.21 21.22
C ARG A 299 -15.70 12.94 20.37
N GLN A 300 -14.55 12.26 20.45
CA GLN A 300 -14.32 11.00 19.73
C GLN A 300 -15.35 9.94 20.13
N GLN A 301 -15.65 9.79 21.42
CA GLN A 301 -16.64 8.82 21.87
C GLN A 301 -18.03 9.09 21.27
N ILE A 302 -18.44 10.36 21.15
CA ILE A 302 -19.72 10.73 20.52
C ILE A 302 -19.72 10.38 19.03
N LEU A 303 -18.61 10.63 18.33
CA LEU A 303 -18.46 10.28 16.92
C LEU A 303 -18.48 8.76 16.73
N ASP A 304 -17.78 8.01 17.57
CA ASP A 304 -17.73 6.54 17.53
C ASP A 304 -19.13 5.95 17.77
N ILE A 305 -19.87 6.48 18.74
CA ILE A 305 -21.26 6.06 19.01
C ILE A 305 -22.16 6.41 17.83
N ASN A 306 -22.03 7.62 17.27
CA ASN A 306 -22.80 8.03 16.10
C ASN A 306 -22.56 7.10 14.90
N GLU A 307 -21.30 6.73 14.65
CA GLU A 307 -20.91 5.78 13.63
C GLU A 307 -21.46 4.37 13.92
N LYS A 308 -21.31 3.87 15.15
CA LYS A 308 -21.86 2.55 15.57
C LYS A 308 -23.37 2.48 15.36
N LEU A 309 -24.10 3.54 15.74
CA LEU A 309 -25.55 3.63 15.52
C LEU A 309 -25.89 3.65 14.03
N GLY A 310 -25.17 4.46 13.25
CA GLY A 310 -25.34 4.54 11.79
C GLY A 310 -25.11 3.19 11.12
N ASN A 311 -24.00 2.53 11.46
CA ASN A 311 -23.64 1.21 10.95
C ASN A 311 -24.65 0.15 11.36
N TYR A 312 -25.10 0.14 12.61
CA TYR A 312 -26.12 -0.80 13.08
C TYR A 312 -27.45 -0.65 12.33
N LEU A 313 -27.93 0.58 12.12
CA LEU A 313 -29.13 0.84 11.34
C LEU A 313 -28.95 0.43 9.87
N ALA A 314 -27.80 0.79 9.28
CA ALA A 314 -27.45 0.45 7.92
C ALA A 314 -27.35 -1.08 7.70
N ASP A 315 -26.85 -1.83 8.67
CA ASP A 315 -26.79 -3.30 8.65
C ASP A 315 -28.17 -3.96 8.72
N ASN A 316 -29.16 -3.25 9.27
CA ASN A 316 -30.54 -3.72 9.37
C ASN A 316 -31.43 -3.20 8.23
N GLY A 317 -30.84 -2.72 7.12
CA GLY A 317 -31.57 -2.32 5.92
C GLY A 317 -31.82 -0.82 5.76
N TYR A 318 -31.38 0.02 6.69
CA TYR A 318 -31.65 1.47 6.63
C TYR A 318 -30.44 2.19 6.04
N ALA A 319 -30.35 2.28 4.71
CA ALA A 319 -29.14 2.74 4.01
C ALA A 319 -28.74 4.21 4.26
N PHE A 320 -29.70 5.06 4.65
CA PHE A 320 -29.48 6.51 4.83
C PHE A 320 -30.04 7.01 6.18
N PRO A 321 -29.57 6.47 7.32
CA PRO A 321 -30.06 6.90 8.62
C PRO A 321 -29.51 8.31 8.91
N GLN A 322 -30.38 9.19 9.39
CA GLN A 322 -29.98 10.52 9.83
C GLN A 322 -29.86 10.49 11.36
N ILE A 323 -28.63 10.68 11.86
CA ILE A 323 -28.34 10.73 13.29
C ILE A 323 -27.64 12.05 13.58
N ASN A 324 -28.30 12.89 14.36
CA ASN A 324 -27.79 14.20 14.74
C ASN A 324 -27.66 14.30 16.26
N PRO A 325 -26.44 14.16 16.82
CA PRO A 325 -26.18 14.38 18.24
C PRO A 325 -26.09 15.89 18.53
N VAL A 326 -27.02 16.40 19.33
CA VAL A 326 -27.06 17.81 19.74
C VAL A 326 -26.61 17.92 21.20
N PRO A 327 -25.41 18.46 21.49
CA PRO A 327 -24.95 18.70 22.85
C PRO A 327 -25.63 19.95 23.43
N THR A 328 -26.20 19.82 24.62
CA THR A 328 -26.63 20.92 25.48
C THR A 328 -25.56 21.11 26.55
N VAL A 329 -24.83 22.22 26.48
CA VAL A 329 -23.69 22.51 27.36
C VAL A 329 -24.15 23.43 28.48
N ASP A 330 -23.99 22.98 29.72
CA ASP A 330 -24.12 23.79 30.92
C ASP A 330 -22.72 24.26 31.33
N HIS A 331 -22.40 25.50 30.96
CA HIS A 331 -21.12 26.14 31.26
C HIS A 331 -20.93 26.46 32.75
N VAL A 332 -22.00 26.49 33.57
CA VAL A 332 -21.92 26.80 35.00
C VAL A 332 -21.56 25.56 35.80
N ASN A 333 -22.23 24.44 35.52
CA ASN A 333 -21.98 23.17 36.22
C ASN A 333 -20.94 22.27 35.51
N HIS A 334 -20.35 22.74 34.42
CA HIS A 334 -19.43 22.00 33.55
C HIS A 334 -19.98 20.62 33.18
N LYS A 335 -21.24 20.62 32.71
CA LYS A 335 -21.98 19.41 32.37
C LYS A 335 -22.47 19.46 30.94
N VAL A 336 -22.42 18.32 30.25
CA VAL A 336 -22.93 18.18 28.89
C VAL A 336 -24.04 17.14 28.88
N TYR A 337 -25.17 17.48 28.27
CA TYR A 337 -26.28 16.57 28.03
C TYR A 337 -26.44 16.36 26.53
N ILE A 338 -26.45 15.12 26.06
CA ILE A 338 -26.52 14.84 24.60
C ILE A 338 -27.91 14.38 24.21
N THR A 339 -28.55 15.10 23.27
CA THR A 339 -29.82 14.66 22.67
C THR A 339 -29.54 14.06 21.29
N TYR A 340 -29.81 12.77 21.13
CA TYR A 340 -29.67 12.05 19.87
C TYR A 340 -30.99 12.09 19.10
N HIS A 341 -31.03 12.84 18.01
CA HIS A 341 -32.14 12.83 17.06
C HIS A 341 -31.88 11.75 16.00
N ILE A 342 -32.66 10.67 16.04
CA ILE A 342 -32.50 9.53 15.12
C ILE A 342 -33.73 9.40 14.21
N SER A 343 -33.48 9.45 12.90
CA SER A 343 -34.44 9.10 11.86
C SER A 343 -33.87 7.97 11.00
N SER A 344 -34.41 6.76 11.15
CA SER A 344 -33.93 5.60 10.41
C SER A 344 -34.29 5.62 8.93
N GLY A 345 -35.34 6.36 8.54
CA GLY A 345 -35.87 6.30 7.18
C GLY A 345 -36.55 4.95 6.86
N HIS A 346 -36.55 4.56 5.58
CA HIS A 346 -37.17 3.32 5.09
C HIS A 346 -36.14 2.19 4.98
N ARG A 347 -36.61 0.94 5.03
CA ARG A 347 -35.79 -0.20 4.62
C ARG A 347 -35.55 -0.16 3.12
N VAL A 348 -34.31 -0.36 2.73
CA VAL A 348 -33.81 -0.27 1.37
C VAL A 348 -33.31 -1.64 0.93
N TYR A 349 -33.70 -2.03 -0.27
CA TYR A 349 -33.21 -3.22 -0.96
C TYR A 349 -32.22 -2.81 -2.05
N VAL A 350 -31.17 -3.60 -2.20
CA VAL A 350 -30.22 -3.41 -3.29
C VAL A 350 -30.85 -3.97 -4.55
N ARG A 351 -31.14 -3.12 -5.53
CA ARG A 351 -31.75 -3.54 -6.79
C ARG A 351 -30.69 -4.11 -7.73
N HIS A 352 -29.66 -3.32 -8.05
CA HIS A 352 -28.55 -3.75 -8.89
C HIS A 352 -27.19 -3.38 -8.27
N VAL A 353 -26.18 -4.18 -8.59
CA VAL A 353 -24.78 -3.92 -8.30
C VAL A 353 -24.07 -3.74 -9.65
N HIS A 354 -23.66 -2.51 -9.94
CA HIS A 354 -22.85 -2.19 -11.10
C HIS A 354 -21.37 -2.22 -10.72
N ILE A 355 -20.55 -2.81 -11.59
CA ILE A 355 -19.10 -2.79 -11.48
C ILE A 355 -18.60 -1.93 -12.65
N ILE A 356 -17.87 -0.86 -12.35
CA ILE A 356 -17.47 0.17 -13.30
C ILE A 356 -15.95 0.33 -13.23
N GLY A 357 -15.30 0.35 -14.40
CA GLY A 357 -13.84 0.52 -14.51
C GLY A 357 -13.06 -0.78 -14.67
N ASN A 358 -13.74 -1.94 -14.67
CA ASN A 358 -13.14 -3.24 -14.99
C ASN A 358 -13.00 -3.44 -16.51
N THR A 359 -11.99 -2.79 -17.12
CA THR A 359 -11.78 -2.86 -18.58
C THR A 359 -11.12 -4.15 -19.05
N ARG A 360 -10.23 -4.71 -18.22
CA ARG A 360 -9.46 -5.93 -18.50
C ARG A 360 -10.02 -7.10 -17.72
N THR A 361 -10.37 -6.87 -16.46
CA THR A 361 -10.88 -7.86 -15.50
C THR A 361 -12.33 -8.17 -15.79
N SER A 362 -12.65 -9.45 -15.90
CA SER A 362 -14.02 -9.92 -16.04
C SER A 362 -14.87 -9.46 -14.85
N GLY A 363 -16.05 -8.92 -15.14
CA GLY A 363 -17.00 -8.52 -14.10
C GLY A 363 -17.42 -9.69 -13.20
N LEU A 364 -17.31 -10.93 -13.68
CA LEU A 364 -17.58 -12.12 -12.87
C LEU A 364 -16.60 -12.24 -11.70
N VAL A 365 -15.32 -11.93 -11.90
CA VAL A 365 -14.27 -12.00 -10.87
C VAL A 365 -14.58 -11.05 -9.72
N VAL A 366 -15.02 -9.84 -10.03
CA VAL A 366 -15.40 -8.85 -9.02
C VAL A 366 -16.71 -9.25 -8.35
N ARG A 367 -17.65 -9.82 -9.13
CA ARG A 367 -18.96 -10.26 -8.61
C ARG A 367 -18.85 -11.45 -7.65
N THR A 368 -17.87 -12.35 -7.82
CA THR A 368 -17.67 -13.46 -6.86
C THR A 368 -17.20 -12.97 -5.48
N GLN A 369 -16.66 -11.76 -5.38
CA GLN A 369 -16.27 -11.15 -4.10
C GLN A 369 -17.43 -10.46 -3.37
N MET A 370 -18.63 -10.41 -3.95
CA MET A 370 -19.76 -9.69 -3.37
C MET A 370 -20.39 -10.48 -2.21
N ARG A 371 -20.43 -9.86 -1.02
CA ARG A 371 -21.26 -10.32 0.11
C ARG A 371 -22.64 -9.66 0.12
N GLN A 372 -22.72 -8.41 -0.34
CA GLN A 372 -24.00 -7.77 -0.59
C GLN A 372 -24.62 -8.30 -1.89
N MET A 373 -25.74 -9.01 -1.77
CA MET A 373 -26.46 -9.57 -2.91
C MET A 373 -27.45 -8.57 -3.52
N GLU A 374 -27.62 -8.64 -4.84
CA GLU A 374 -28.75 -8.03 -5.55
C GLU A 374 -30.07 -8.67 -5.11
N GLY A 375 -31.14 -7.87 -5.03
CA GLY A 375 -32.42 -8.25 -4.45
C GLY A 375 -32.43 -8.39 -2.92
N GLY A 376 -31.25 -8.38 -2.28
CA GLY A 376 -31.11 -8.47 -0.83
C GLY A 376 -31.42 -7.18 -0.10
N LEU A 377 -31.68 -7.29 1.20
CA LEU A 377 -31.72 -6.13 2.09
C LEU A 377 -30.33 -5.46 2.12
N TYR A 378 -30.29 -4.13 2.12
CA TYR A 378 -29.04 -3.39 2.24
C TYR A 378 -28.35 -3.68 3.59
N SER A 379 -27.05 -3.98 3.57
CA SER A 379 -26.22 -4.11 4.76
C SER A 379 -24.87 -3.46 4.52
N LEU A 380 -24.55 -2.45 5.34
CA LEU A 380 -23.28 -1.75 5.22
C LEU A 380 -22.09 -2.68 5.51
N LYS A 381 -22.22 -3.59 6.47
CA LYS A 381 -21.27 -4.66 6.77
C LYS A 381 -20.96 -5.49 5.53
N ASN A 382 -21.98 -5.95 4.82
CA ASN A 382 -21.78 -6.73 3.60
C ASN A 382 -21.18 -5.90 2.47
N VAL A 383 -21.56 -4.63 2.32
CA VAL A 383 -20.97 -3.70 1.33
C VAL A 383 -19.49 -3.46 1.62
N ASN A 384 -19.14 -3.19 2.88
CA ASN A 384 -17.76 -2.98 3.31
C ASN A 384 -16.92 -4.25 3.18
N GLU A 385 -17.52 -5.42 3.44
CA GLU A 385 -16.84 -6.69 3.26
C GLU A 385 -16.60 -7.00 1.78
N SER A 386 -17.58 -6.76 0.89
CA SER A 386 -17.36 -6.82 -0.56
C SER A 386 -16.20 -5.90 -0.97
N LYS A 387 -16.21 -4.64 -0.50
CA LYS A 387 -15.14 -3.66 -0.79
C LYS A 387 -13.77 -4.16 -0.32
N ARG A 388 -13.69 -4.76 0.87
CA ARG A 388 -12.46 -5.34 1.43
C ARG A 388 -11.95 -6.49 0.57
N LEU A 389 -12.82 -7.43 0.20
CA LEU A 389 -12.46 -8.59 -0.62
C LEU A 389 -11.99 -8.18 -2.02
N ILE A 390 -12.67 -7.21 -2.65
CA ILE A 390 -12.26 -6.69 -3.96
C ILE A 390 -10.88 -6.01 -3.88
N LYS A 391 -10.63 -5.22 -2.82
CA LYS A 391 -9.32 -4.57 -2.59
C LYS A 391 -8.20 -5.59 -2.36
N ASN A 392 -8.51 -6.73 -1.74
CA ASN A 392 -7.54 -7.79 -1.47
C ASN A 392 -7.10 -8.55 -2.74
N LEU A 393 -7.77 -8.38 -3.88
CA LEU A 393 -7.38 -9.02 -5.14
C LEU A 393 -6.01 -8.52 -5.66
N GLY A 394 -5.56 -7.33 -5.27
CA GLY A 394 -4.21 -6.82 -5.58
C GLY A 394 -3.99 -6.34 -7.02
N TYR A 395 -4.90 -6.64 -7.95
CA TYR A 395 -4.97 -6.06 -9.30
C TYR A 395 -6.03 -4.95 -9.44
N LEU A 396 -6.68 -4.59 -8.33
CA LEU A 396 -7.57 -3.44 -8.19
C LEU A 396 -7.08 -2.62 -6.98
N ASP A 397 -6.58 -1.42 -7.19
CA ASP A 397 -5.93 -0.62 -6.13
C ASP A 397 -6.89 0.31 -5.39
N HIS A 398 -7.86 0.86 -6.11
CA HIS A 398 -8.89 1.74 -5.58
C HIS A 398 -10.28 1.17 -5.85
N VAL A 399 -11.07 1.06 -4.78
CA VAL A 399 -12.47 0.63 -4.84
C VAL A 399 -13.28 1.68 -4.10
N GLU A 400 -14.12 2.39 -4.83
CA GLU A 400 -15.10 3.32 -4.29
C GLU A 400 -16.50 2.74 -4.50
N VAL A 401 -17.35 2.83 -3.48
CA VAL A 401 -18.73 2.36 -3.57
C VAL A 401 -19.63 3.57 -3.41
N THR A 402 -20.46 3.83 -4.42
CA THR A 402 -21.48 4.86 -4.34
C THR A 402 -22.85 4.21 -4.27
N SER A 403 -23.66 4.67 -3.32
CA SER A 403 -25.04 4.20 -3.14
C SER A 403 -25.97 5.21 -3.80
N LYS A 404 -26.60 4.84 -4.91
CA LYS A 404 -27.49 5.73 -5.68
C LYS A 404 -28.96 5.38 -5.41
N PRO A 405 -29.73 6.25 -4.74
CA PRO A 405 -31.16 6.05 -4.58
C PRO A 405 -31.84 5.94 -5.96
N VAL A 406 -32.75 4.96 -6.10
CA VAL A 406 -33.49 4.80 -7.35
C VAL A 406 -34.55 5.89 -7.45
N ALA A 407 -34.54 6.64 -8.56
CA ALA A 407 -35.51 7.70 -8.79
C ALA A 407 -36.96 7.17 -8.66
N ASN A 408 -37.81 7.92 -7.97
CA ASN A 408 -39.21 7.59 -7.70
C ASN A 408 -39.44 6.30 -6.87
N LYS A 409 -38.42 5.76 -6.20
CA LYS A 409 -38.55 4.65 -5.25
C LYS A 409 -37.82 4.95 -3.95
N ASN A 410 -38.53 4.93 -2.83
CA ASN A 410 -37.99 5.25 -1.51
C ASN A 410 -37.34 4.05 -0.78
N ASN A 411 -37.42 2.85 -1.37
CA ASN A 411 -36.97 1.59 -0.76
C ASN A 411 -35.99 0.81 -1.64
N GLN A 412 -35.38 1.44 -2.65
CA GLN A 412 -34.43 0.79 -3.56
C GLN A 412 -33.19 1.66 -3.77
N VAL A 413 -32.04 1.00 -3.82
CA VAL A 413 -30.74 1.61 -4.10
C VAL A 413 -29.99 0.75 -5.12
N ASP A 414 -29.26 1.40 -6.02
CA ASP A 414 -28.25 0.74 -6.83
C ASP A 414 -26.86 1.02 -6.22
N LEU A 415 -26.00 0.00 -6.22
CA LEU A 415 -24.64 0.11 -5.73
C LEU A 415 -23.67 0.12 -6.91
N ASP A 416 -22.93 1.21 -7.06
CA ASP A 416 -21.93 1.35 -8.10
C ASP A 416 -20.55 1.20 -7.47
N TYR A 417 -19.89 0.09 -7.78
CA TYR A 417 -18.51 -0.19 -7.42
C TYR A 417 -17.60 0.34 -8.52
N HIS A 418 -17.00 1.50 -8.26
CA HIS A 418 -15.97 2.07 -9.10
C HIS A 418 -14.64 1.44 -8.73
N VAL A 419 -14.11 0.62 -9.65
CA VAL A 419 -12.82 -0.05 -9.50
C VAL A 419 -11.81 0.56 -10.45
N HIS A 420 -10.59 0.73 -9.97
CA HIS A 420 -9.46 1.14 -10.78
C HIS A 420 -8.51 -0.05 -10.95
N GLU A 421 -8.29 -0.44 -12.20
CA GLU A 421 -7.41 -1.55 -12.55
C GLU A 421 -5.96 -1.11 -12.59
N VAL A 422 -5.08 -1.92 -11.98
CA VAL A 422 -3.63 -1.72 -12.05
C VAL A 422 -2.96 -2.85 -12.78
N ASN A 423 -1.79 -2.56 -13.36
CA ASN A 423 -0.94 -3.62 -13.90
C ASN A 423 -0.32 -4.41 -12.75
N ALA A 424 -0.90 -5.58 -12.47
CA ALA A 424 -0.49 -6.43 -11.37
C ALA A 424 0.54 -7.48 -11.73
N GLY A 425 0.86 -7.62 -13.02
CA GLY A 425 1.96 -8.45 -13.48
C GLY A 425 3.27 -8.04 -12.80
N ARG A 426 3.99 -9.03 -12.27
CA ARG A 426 5.26 -8.85 -11.58
C ARG A 426 6.33 -9.64 -12.31
N ALA A 427 7.43 -8.97 -12.62
CA ALA A 427 8.68 -9.63 -12.97
C ALA A 427 9.60 -9.52 -11.75
N SER A 428 10.01 -10.67 -11.23
CA SER A 428 10.96 -10.78 -10.12
C SER A 428 12.27 -11.33 -10.64
N VAL A 429 13.36 -10.70 -10.22
CA VAL A 429 14.71 -11.24 -10.31
C VAL A 429 15.18 -11.39 -8.88
N ASN A 430 15.56 -12.60 -8.52
CA ASN A 430 16.02 -12.94 -7.19
C ASN A 430 17.46 -13.40 -7.32
N ALA A 431 18.31 -12.91 -6.43
CA ALA A 431 19.66 -13.39 -6.24
C ALA A 431 19.90 -13.45 -4.75
N GLY A 432 20.57 -14.49 -4.31
CA GLY A 432 20.72 -14.80 -2.91
C GLY A 432 21.90 -15.70 -2.66
N TYR A 433 22.13 -15.93 -1.38
CA TYR A 433 23.08 -16.91 -0.91
C TYR A 433 22.51 -17.54 0.36
N SER A 434 22.59 -18.85 0.49
CA SER A 434 22.30 -19.55 1.74
C SER A 434 23.41 -20.55 2.04
N ASP A 435 23.63 -20.87 3.31
CA ASP A 435 24.60 -21.89 3.70
C ASP A 435 24.23 -23.30 3.20
N VAL A 436 22.96 -23.51 2.80
CA VAL A 436 22.43 -24.79 2.32
C VAL A 436 22.49 -24.91 0.79
N ASP A 437 22.13 -23.84 0.08
CA ASP A 437 21.98 -23.83 -1.38
C ASP A 437 23.14 -23.13 -2.10
N GLY A 438 24.04 -22.50 -1.35
CA GLY A 438 25.09 -21.66 -1.88
C GLY A 438 24.53 -20.45 -2.62
N PHE A 439 25.21 -19.99 -3.66
CA PHE A 439 24.70 -18.91 -4.52
C PHE A 439 23.45 -19.37 -5.28
N LEU A 440 22.36 -18.64 -5.11
CA LEU A 440 21.10 -18.87 -5.81
C LEU A 440 20.70 -17.64 -6.62
N TYR A 441 20.17 -17.87 -7.81
CA TYR A 441 19.59 -16.83 -8.64
C TYR A 441 18.42 -17.36 -9.43
N GLY A 442 17.48 -16.50 -9.75
CA GLY A 442 16.29 -16.87 -10.48
C GLY A 442 15.59 -15.66 -11.06
N ALA A 443 14.71 -15.94 -11.99
CA ALA A 443 13.77 -14.95 -12.48
C ALA A 443 12.41 -15.60 -12.65
N SER A 444 11.37 -14.85 -12.33
CA SER A 444 9.99 -15.27 -12.56
C SER A 444 9.15 -14.12 -13.06
N VAL A 445 8.17 -14.46 -13.88
CA VAL A 445 7.12 -13.56 -14.33
C VAL A 445 5.80 -14.16 -13.86
N SER A 446 5.09 -13.42 -13.01
CA SER A 446 3.79 -13.81 -12.49
C SER A 446 2.72 -12.79 -12.90
N GLU A 447 1.59 -13.28 -13.36
CA GLU A 447 0.40 -12.48 -13.68
C GLU A 447 -0.77 -13.00 -12.83
N PRO A 448 -1.17 -12.27 -11.77
CA PRO A 448 -2.24 -12.70 -10.87
C PRO A 448 -3.65 -12.57 -11.47
N ASN A 449 -3.80 -11.87 -12.59
CA ASN A 449 -5.07 -11.70 -13.30
C ASN A 449 -4.91 -12.03 -14.79
N PHE A 450 -4.43 -13.24 -15.08
CA PHE A 450 -4.10 -13.66 -16.44
C PHE A 450 -5.33 -13.55 -17.34
N MET A 451 -5.20 -12.78 -18.43
CA MET A 451 -6.30 -12.47 -19.36
C MET A 451 -7.57 -11.90 -18.69
N GLY A 452 -7.45 -11.26 -17.52
CA GLY A 452 -8.60 -10.69 -16.83
C GLY A 452 -9.51 -11.70 -16.13
N SER A 453 -9.06 -12.95 -15.99
CA SER A 453 -9.89 -14.05 -15.50
C SER A 453 -9.83 -14.26 -13.97
N GLY A 454 -9.02 -13.49 -13.25
CA GLY A 454 -8.74 -13.70 -11.83
C GLY A 454 -7.86 -14.92 -11.54
N LYS A 455 -7.33 -15.56 -12.59
CA LYS A 455 -6.44 -16.72 -12.50
C LYS A 455 -4.99 -16.28 -12.44
N TYR A 456 -4.21 -16.94 -11.60
CA TYR A 456 -2.80 -16.71 -11.42
C TYR A 456 -1.99 -17.60 -12.37
N VAL A 457 -1.05 -17.02 -13.10
CA VAL A 457 -0.07 -17.75 -13.90
C VAL A 457 1.33 -17.25 -13.53
N SER A 458 2.26 -18.16 -13.29
CA SER A 458 3.65 -17.85 -13.02
C SER A 458 4.55 -18.77 -13.82
N VAL A 459 5.56 -18.18 -14.45
CA VAL A 459 6.65 -18.91 -15.13
C VAL A 459 7.94 -18.43 -14.50
N GLY A 460 8.80 -19.36 -14.11
CA GLY A 460 10.08 -18.97 -13.53
C GLY A 460 11.12 -20.06 -13.61
N PHE A 461 12.35 -19.66 -13.36
CA PHE A 461 13.45 -20.56 -13.09
C PHE A 461 14.21 -20.09 -11.85
N THR A 462 14.79 -21.04 -11.13
CA THR A 462 15.70 -20.79 -10.02
C THR A 462 16.85 -21.77 -10.14
N ARG A 463 18.08 -21.27 -9.99
CA ARG A 463 19.30 -22.06 -10.03
C ARG A 463 20.11 -21.78 -8.78
N SER A 464 20.50 -22.84 -8.08
CA SER A 464 21.45 -22.84 -6.97
C SER A 464 22.79 -23.42 -7.43
N GLU A 465 23.72 -23.64 -6.48
CA GLU A 465 25.00 -24.31 -6.79
C GLU A 465 24.81 -25.75 -7.28
N TYR A 466 23.75 -26.44 -6.84
CA TYR A 466 23.53 -27.86 -7.15
C TYR A 466 22.19 -28.19 -7.82
N THR A 467 21.21 -27.29 -7.86
CA THR A 467 19.91 -27.55 -8.48
C THR A 467 19.50 -26.47 -9.47
N SER A 468 18.93 -26.86 -10.59
CA SER A 468 18.29 -25.98 -11.57
C SER A 468 16.81 -26.34 -11.72
N ASN A 469 15.93 -25.48 -11.25
CA ASN A 469 14.48 -25.64 -11.28
C ASN A 469 13.85 -24.73 -12.33
N TYR A 470 12.94 -25.26 -13.14
CA TYR A 470 12.11 -24.54 -14.09
C TYR A 470 10.66 -24.92 -13.82
N GLY A 471 9.76 -23.95 -13.76
CA GLY A 471 8.38 -24.20 -13.36
C GLY A 471 7.36 -23.28 -14.02
N ILE A 472 6.19 -23.85 -14.29
CA ILE A 472 4.98 -23.15 -14.66
C ILE A 472 3.90 -23.50 -13.64
N THR A 473 3.37 -22.48 -12.97
CA THR A 473 2.29 -22.62 -12.01
C THR A 473 1.07 -21.88 -12.55
N TYR A 474 -0.06 -22.58 -12.62
CA TYR A 474 -1.38 -22.00 -12.85
C TYR A 474 -2.23 -22.23 -11.62
N ASN A 475 -2.98 -21.23 -11.17
CA ASN A 475 -3.93 -21.37 -10.07
C ASN A 475 -5.22 -20.63 -10.36
N ASN A 476 -6.35 -21.32 -10.24
CA ASN A 476 -7.68 -20.75 -10.25
C ASN A 476 -8.21 -20.69 -8.81
N PRO A 477 -8.15 -19.52 -8.14
CA PRO A 477 -8.53 -19.41 -6.73
C PRO A 477 -10.02 -19.60 -6.47
N PHE A 478 -10.87 -19.41 -7.48
CA PHE A 478 -12.33 -19.55 -7.39
C PHE A 478 -12.83 -20.55 -8.42
N PHE A 479 -12.30 -21.77 -8.39
CA PHE A 479 -12.78 -22.86 -9.26
C PHE A 479 -14.25 -23.19 -8.97
N THR A 480 -14.66 -23.09 -7.70
CA THR A 480 -16.08 -23.16 -7.30
C THR A 480 -16.53 -21.87 -6.62
N THR A 481 -17.85 -21.66 -6.55
CA THR A 481 -18.47 -20.54 -5.81
C THR A 481 -18.25 -20.63 -4.30
N SER A 482 -17.91 -21.82 -3.77
CA SER A 482 -17.58 -22.04 -2.35
C SER A 482 -16.14 -21.66 -2.00
N GLY A 483 -15.32 -21.23 -2.97
CA GLY A 483 -13.93 -20.83 -2.74
C GLY A 483 -12.91 -21.96 -2.86
N ILE A 484 -13.28 -23.10 -3.46
CA ILE A 484 -12.31 -24.16 -3.76
C ILE A 484 -11.36 -23.65 -4.85
N SER A 485 -10.07 -23.73 -4.61
CA SER A 485 -9.03 -23.41 -5.57
C SER A 485 -8.59 -24.65 -6.35
N GLN A 486 -8.11 -24.45 -7.58
CA GLN A 486 -7.55 -25.49 -8.42
C GLN A 486 -6.21 -25.04 -9.01
N GLY A 487 -5.14 -25.74 -8.65
CA GLY A 487 -3.78 -25.48 -9.10
C GLY A 487 -3.27 -26.55 -10.06
N TYR A 488 -2.54 -26.13 -11.08
CA TYR A 488 -1.70 -26.99 -11.92
C TYR A 488 -0.25 -26.53 -11.80
N ASN A 489 0.66 -27.48 -11.63
CA ASN A 489 2.09 -27.21 -11.56
C ASN A 489 2.82 -28.15 -12.52
N VAL A 490 3.58 -27.57 -13.45
CA VAL A 490 4.50 -28.28 -14.34
C VAL A 490 5.89 -27.84 -13.98
N TYR A 491 6.80 -28.79 -13.78
CA TYR A 491 8.17 -28.47 -13.39
C TYR A 491 9.18 -29.41 -14.03
N TYR A 492 10.41 -28.92 -14.12
CA TYR A 492 11.62 -29.69 -14.41
C TYR A 492 12.71 -29.25 -13.41
N SER A 493 13.36 -30.23 -12.79
CA SER A 493 14.43 -30.07 -11.83
C SER A 493 15.61 -30.92 -12.26
N HIS A 494 16.77 -30.30 -12.34
CA HIS A 494 18.05 -30.97 -12.56
C HIS A 494 18.94 -30.76 -11.34
N THR A 495 19.39 -31.84 -10.73
CA THR A 495 20.15 -31.82 -9.47
C THR A 495 21.48 -32.54 -9.64
N THR A 496 22.58 -31.84 -9.35
CA THR A 496 23.97 -32.30 -9.38
C THR A 496 24.66 -31.87 -8.08
N PRO A 497 24.61 -32.68 -7.00
CA PRO A 497 25.09 -32.33 -5.66
C PRO A 497 26.62 -32.20 -5.48
N GLU A 498 27.36 -31.84 -6.52
CA GLU A 498 28.80 -31.66 -6.45
C GLU A 498 29.15 -30.55 -5.44
N ASN A 499 29.87 -30.91 -4.37
CA ASN A 499 30.42 -30.02 -3.32
C ASN A 499 29.47 -29.52 -2.20
N VAL A 500 28.27 -30.08 -2.04
CA VAL A 500 27.29 -29.62 -1.01
C VAL A 500 26.98 -30.63 0.12
N ASN A 501 27.96 -31.46 0.50
CA ASN A 501 27.85 -32.50 1.53
C ASN A 501 26.74 -33.56 1.31
N LEU A 502 26.19 -33.63 0.10
CA LEU A 502 25.19 -34.62 -0.33
C LEU A 502 25.86 -35.78 -1.07
N GLU A 503 25.07 -36.83 -1.31
CA GLU A 503 25.50 -38.02 -2.05
C GLU A 503 25.74 -37.70 -3.55
N PRO A 504 26.82 -38.22 -4.17
CA PRO A 504 27.23 -37.85 -5.53
C PRO A 504 26.47 -38.66 -6.60
N TYR A 505 25.30 -38.16 -7.01
CA TYR A 505 24.51 -38.67 -8.13
C TYR A 505 23.85 -37.51 -8.90
N THR A 506 23.55 -37.70 -10.18
CA THR A 506 22.74 -36.75 -10.97
C THR A 506 21.28 -37.20 -10.97
N MET A 507 20.36 -36.25 -10.80
CA MET A 507 18.93 -36.50 -10.87
C MET A 507 18.23 -35.51 -11.80
N ASP A 508 17.50 -36.05 -12.76
CA ASP A 508 16.54 -35.33 -13.59
C ASP A 508 15.12 -35.72 -13.16
N ASP A 509 14.34 -34.75 -12.69
CA ASP A 509 12.93 -34.92 -12.32
C ASP A 509 12.06 -33.93 -13.12
N TYR A 510 11.08 -34.42 -13.85
CA TYR A 510 10.02 -33.57 -14.37
C TYR A 510 8.65 -34.16 -14.05
N GLY A 511 7.71 -33.27 -13.77
CA GLY A 511 6.39 -33.69 -13.35
C GLY A 511 5.29 -32.70 -13.66
N LEU A 512 4.07 -33.20 -13.55
CA LEU A 512 2.83 -32.44 -13.59
C LEU A 512 1.98 -32.84 -12.40
N SER A 513 1.48 -31.86 -11.65
CA SER A 513 0.55 -32.10 -10.55
C SER A 513 -0.68 -31.20 -10.64
N THR A 514 -1.83 -31.74 -10.23
CA THR A 514 -3.09 -31.02 -10.01
C THR A 514 -3.41 -31.03 -8.53
N THR A 515 -3.81 -29.88 -7.97
CA THR A 515 -4.14 -29.73 -6.55
C THR A 515 -5.44 -28.95 -6.39
N TYR A 516 -6.23 -29.31 -5.39
CA TYR A 516 -7.44 -28.61 -4.98
C TYR A 516 -7.27 -28.14 -3.54
N GLY A 517 -7.43 -26.84 -3.31
CA GLY A 517 -7.46 -26.25 -1.97
C GLY A 517 -8.91 -26.02 -1.55
N ILE A 518 -9.36 -26.78 -0.54
CA ILE A 518 -10.72 -26.74 -0.02
C ILE A 518 -10.70 -25.92 1.29
N PRO A 519 -11.26 -24.70 1.31
CA PRO A 519 -11.33 -23.92 2.54
C PRO A 519 -12.32 -24.58 3.51
N ILE A 520 -11.85 -24.92 4.70
CA ILE A 520 -12.69 -25.47 5.79
C ILE A 520 -13.20 -24.31 6.66
N SER A 521 -12.34 -23.34 6.93
CA SER A 521 -12.64 -22.12 7.70
C SER A 521 -11.91 -20.92 7.11
N GLU A 522 -11.95 -19.76 7.79
CA GLU A 522 -11.14 -18.60 7.41
C GLU A 522 -9.63 -18.81 7.66
N TYR A 523 -9.26 -19.82 8.44
CA TYR A 523 -7.88 -20.11 8.85
C TYR A 523 -7.40 -21.49 8.41
N ASP A 524 -8.31 -22.41 8.08
CA ASP A 524 -8.02 -23.81 7.77
C ASP A 524 -8.27 -24.12 6.30
N GLN A 525 -7.29 -24.75 5.64
CA GLN A 525 -7.42 -25.24 4.28
C GLN A 525 -6.99 -26.71 4.18
N PHE A 526 -7.83 -27.54 3.57
CA PHE A 526 -7.48 -28.91 3.21
C PHE A 526 -7.03 -28.96 1.76
N THR A 527 -5.90 -29.60 1.50
CA THR A 527 -5.38 -29.81 0.16
C THR A 527 -5.53 -31.27 -0.24
N LEU A 528 -6.01 -31.49 -1.46
CA LEU A 528 -6.05 -32.80 -2.10
C LEU A 528 -5.57 -32.67 -3.54
N GLY A 529 -4.63 -33.51 -3.95
CA GLY A 529 -4.05 -33.46 -5.29
C GLY A 529 -3.47 -34.79 -5.73
N GLY A 530 -3.10 -34.82 -6.99
CA GLY A 530 -2.41 -35.93 -7.61
C GLY A 530 -1.38 -35.42 -8.60
N GLY A 531 -0.33 -36.20 -8.83
CA GLY A 531 0.72 -35.84 -9.79
C GLY A 531 1.37 -37.04 -10.43
N TYR A 532 2.10 -36.75 -11.50
CA TYR A 532 2.97 -37.67 -12.21
C TYR A 532 4.38 -37.08 -12.22
N ASP A 533 5.37 -37.87 -11.83
CA ASP A 533 6.78 -37.51 -11.88
C ASP A 533 7.55 -38.57 -12.67
N HIS A 534 8.49 -38.12 -13.50
CA HIS A 534 9.48 -38.97 -14.14
C HIS A 534 10.86 -38.63 -13.57
N ILE A 535 11.45 -39.59 -12.88
CA ILE A 535 12.69 -39.40 -12.12
C ILE A 535 13.76 -40.31 -12.73
N ALA A 536 14.81 -39.71 -13.28
CA ALA A 536 15.97 -40.41 -13.81
C ALA A 536 17.20 -40.11 -12.95
N ILE A 537 17.80 -41.17 -12.41
CA ILE A 537 19.09 -41.11 -11.71
C ILE A 537 20.20 -41.56 -12.67
N SER A 538 21.26 -40.76 -12.78
CA SER A 538 22.44 -41.00 -13.62
C SER A 538 23.75 -40.60 -12.90
N ASP A 539 24.89 -40.84 -13.56
CA ASP A 539 26.24 -40.42 -13.12
C ASP A 539 26.59 -40.78 -11.66
N VAL A 540 26.15 -41.96 -11.22
CA VAL A 540 26.38 -42.43 -9.85
C VAL A 540 27.85 -42.80 -9.66
N ASN A 541 28.55 -42.07 -8.78
CA ASN A 541 29.94 -42.38 -8.46
C ASN A 541 30.01 -43.49 -7.40
N ASN A 542 30.08 -44.75 -7.84
CA ASN A 542 30.13 -45.94 -6.98
C ASN A 542 31.29 -45.96 -5.96
N ALA A 543 32.35 -45.16 -6.14
CA ALA A 543 33.46 -45.09 -5.19
C ALA A 543 33.18 -44.16 -4.00
N LEU A 544 32.27 -43.19 -4.16
CA LEU A 544 31.98 -42.16 -3.15
C LEU A 544 30.56 -42.27 -2.59
N VAL A 545 29.63 -42.84 -3.35
CA VAL A 545 28.24 -43.01 -2.93
C VAL A 545 28.10 -44.06 -1.83
N SER A 546 27.13 -43.86 -0.95
CA SER A 546 26.83 -44.76 0.16
C SER A 546 26.30 -46.13 -0.31
N PRO A 547 26.57 -47.21 0.45
CA PRO A 547 26.04 -48.54 0.16
C PRO A 547 24.50 -48.60 0.11
N SER A 548 23.80 -47.72 0.82
CA SER A 548 22.33 -47.60 0.75
C SER A 548 21.85 -47.25 -0.64
N VAL A 549 22.51 -46.31 -1.32
CA VAL A 549 22.10 -45.83 -2.64
C VAL A 549 22.35 -46.91 -3.69
N THR A 550 23.52 -47.54 -3.68
CA THR A 550 23.83 -48.63 -4.62
C THR A 550 22.92 -49.84 -4.43
N GLN A 551 22.59 -50.18 -3.18
CA GLN A 551 21.62 -51.24 -2.88
C GLN A 551 20.22 -50.87 -3.39
N PHE A 552 19.77 -49.64 -3.15
CA PHE A 552 18.45 -49.19 -3.61
C PHE A 552 18.31 -49.26 -5.13
N LEU A 553 19.31 -48.75 -5.86
CA LEU A 553 19.34 -48.78 -7.33
C LEU A 553 19.45 -50.20 -7.90
N SER A 554 20.09 -51.11 -7.18
CA SER A 554 20.17 -52.53 -7.58
C SER A 554 18.82 -53.24 -7.45
N SER A 555 18.03 -52.92 -6.42
CA SER A 555 16.69 -53.49 -6.22
C SER A 555 15.60 -52.76 -7.02
N ASN A 556 15.79 -51.47 -7.31
CA ASN A 556 14.82 -50.63 -8.03
C ASN A 556 15.56 -49.84 -9.12
N PRO A 557 15.71 -50.40 -10.34
CA PRO A 557 16.43 -49.73 -11.42
C PRO A 557 15.75 -48.42 -11.88
N SER A 558 16.55 -47.37 -12.07
CA SER A 558 16.15 -46.09 -12.68
C SER A 558 15.96 -46.25 -14.21
N PRO A 559 15.02 -45.54 -14.86
CA PRO A 559 14.20 -44.42 -14.36
C PRO A 559 12.87 -44.85 -13.72
N TYR A 560 12.30 -43.96 -12.91
CA TYR A 560 11.03 -44.16 -12.21
C TYR A 560 9.91 -43.33 -12.82
N ASN A 561 8.76 -43.95 -13.05
CA ASN A 561 7.54 -43.25 -13.43
C ASN A 561 6.57 -43.32 -12.25
N GLN A 562 6.35 -42.20 -11.57
CA GLN A 562 5.67 -42.17 -10.29
C GLN A 562 4.32 -41.46 -10.39
N LEU A 563 3.25 -42.14 -9.97
CA LEU A 563 2.01 -41.45 -9.62
C LEU A 563 2.03 -41.13 -8.13
N LYS A 564 1.69 -39.89 -7.76
CA LYS A 564 1.62 -39.44 -6.37
C LYS A 564 0.23 -38.92 -6.01
N VAL A 565 -0.20 -39.16 -4.78
CA VAL A 565 -1.32 -38.49 -4.13
C VAL A 565 -0.75 -37.54 -3.10
N ILE A 566 -1.20 -36.28 -3.13
CA ILE A 566 -0.76 -35.23 -2.22
C ILE A 566 -1.98 -34.83 -1.40
N THR A 567 -1.87 -34.86 -0.08
CA THR A 567 -2.92 -34.35 0.80
C THR A 567 -2.33 -33.65 2.00
N GLY A 568 -3.06 -32.70 2.56
CA GLY A 568 -2.60 -31.97 3.73
C GLY A 568 -3.64 -31.05 4.31
N VAL A 569 -3.33 -30.51 5.48
CA VAL A 569 -4.11 -29.48 6.15
C VAL A 569 -3.15 -28.37 6.54
N SER A 570 -3.48 -27.13 6.18
CA SER A 570 -2.79 -25.94 6.66
C SER A 570 -3.71 -25.11 7.55
N HIS A 571 -3.14 -24.50 8.58
CA HIS A 571 -3.81 -23.64 9.54
C HIS A 571 -2.96 -22.39 9.77
N ALA A 572 -3.51 -21.19 9.58
CA ALA A 572 -2.78 -19.95 9.79
C ALA A 572 -3.65 -18.86 10.45
N THR A 573 -3.24 -18.39 11.62
CA THR A 573 -3.89 -17.30 12.39
C THR A 573 -2.97 -16.11 12.64
N LEU A 574 -1.88 -16.00 11.86
CA LEU A 574 -0.86 -14.97 12.03
C LEU A 574 -1.44 -13.55 11.89
N ASP A 575 -1.06 -12.66 12.80
CA ASP A 575 -1.47 -11.25 12.79
C ASP A 575 -0.89 -10.46 11.60
N ARG A 576 0.27 -10.87 11.10
CA ARG A 576 0.94 -10.30 9.93
C ARG A 576 1.86 -11.32 9.26
N ALA A 577 1.97 -11.22 7.92
CA ALA A 577 2.77 -12.14 7.12
C ALA A 577 4.29 -11.99 7.36
N ILE A 578 4.78 -10.76 7.54
CA ILE A 578 6.20 -10.49 7.81
C ILE A 578 6.36 -10.14 9.28
N PHE A 579 7.24 -10.86 9.95
CA PHE A 579 7.52 -10.70 11.37
C PHE A 579 6.26 -10.85 12.25
N ALA A 580 5.43 -11.87 12.10
CA ALA A 580 4.28 -12.14 12.99
C ALA A 580 4.58 -11.91 14.49
N LYS A 581 3.69 -11.24 15.24
CA LYS A 581 3.79 -11.06 16.71
C LYS A 581 2.88 -12.00 17.48
N ALA A 582 1.78 -12.44 16.85
CA ALA A 582 0.78 -13.27 17.47
C ALA A 582 0.18 -14.27 16.47
N GLY A 583 -0.37 -15.36 16.99
CA GLY A 583 -1.01 -16.41 16.21
C GLY A 583 -0.09 -17.61 15.97
N ASN A 584 -0.54 -18.54 15.15
CA ASN A 584 0.22 -19.73 14.79
C ASN A 584 0.05 -20.10 13.32
N GLU A 585 0.99 -20.89 12.82
CA GLU A 585 1.00 -21.49 11.50
C GLU A 585 1.35 -22.96 11.67
N GLN A 586 0.55 -23.83 11.08
CA GLN A 586 0.72 -25.28 11.16
C GLN A 586 0.39 -25.92 9.82
N ASP A 587 1.25 -26.82 9.36
CA ASP A 587 1.07 -27.58 8.13
C ASP A 587 1.29 -29.06 8.41
N VAL A 588 0.31 -29.86 7.99
CA VAL A 588 0.40 -31.32 7.98
C VAL A 588 0.36 -31.74 6.51
N GLY A 589 1.38 -32.45 6.06
CA GLY A 589 1.49 -32.96 4.70
C GLY A 589 1.58 -34.48 4.68
N LEU A 590 0.96 -35.11 3.67
CA LEU A 590 1.11 -36.51 3.35
C LEU A 590 1.22 -36.67 1.83
N THR A 591 2.33 -37.23 1.39
CA THR A 591 2.57 -37.62 0.00
C THR A 591 2.62 -39.14 -0.08
N LEU A 592 1.83 -39.73 -0.96
CA LEU A 592 1.79 -41.17 -1.23
C LEU A 592 2.22 -41.43 -2.66
N GLY A 593 3.39 -42.04 -2.85
CA GLY A 593 3.80 -42.61 -4.14
C GLY A 593 3.11 -43.95 -4.37
N ALA A 594 2.24 -44.03 -5.37
CA ALA A 594 1.51 -45.24 -5.75
C ALA A 594 2.34 -46.13 -6.71
N PRO A 595 2.57 -47.41 -6.40
CA PRO A 595 3.30 -48.34 -7.25
C PRO A 595 2.41 -48.88 -8.38
N VAL A 596 2.06 -48.03 -9.35
CA VAL A 596 1.11 -48.36 -10.42
C VAL A 596 1.78 -49.04 -11.62
N TYR A 597 3.03 -48.67 -11.91
CA TYR A 597 3.83 -49.26 -12.99
C TYR A 597 4.98 -50.11 -12.42
N ASP A 598 5.57 -50.97 -13.23
CA ASP A 598 6.74 -51.76 -12.83
C ASP A 598 7.96 -50.89 -12.46
N SER A 599 8.01 -49.67 -13.03
CA SER A 599 9.02 -48.64 -12.72
C SER A 599 8.58 -47.67 -11.60
N SER A 600 7.41 -47.87 -11.00
CA SER A 600 6.94 -47.02 -9.90
C SER A 600 7.45 -47.50 -8.56
N LEU A 601 7.68 -46.56 -7.65
CA LEU A 601 8.07 -46.83 -6.27
C LEU A 601 6.86 -46.71 -5.35
N GLY A 602 6.74 -47.62 -4.38
CA GLY A 602 5.76 -47.52 -3.31
C GLY A 602 6.36 -46.82 -2.10
N TYR A 603 5.94 -45.59 -1.80
CA TYR A 603 6.41 -44.89 -0.60
C TYR A 603 5.37 -43.92 -0.04
N TYR A 604 5.46 -43.62 1.25
CA TYR A 604 4.72 -42.52 1.86
C TYR A 604 5.69 -41.59 2.59
N GLN A 605 5.35 -40.31 2.62
CA GLN A 605 6.09 -39.28 3.33
C GLN A 605 5.08 -38.39 4.05
N ALA A 606 5.15 -38.37 5.38
CA ALA A 606 4.37 -37.51 6.25
C ALA A 606 5.27 -36.41 6.81
N THR A 607 4.78 -35.17 6.81
CA THR A 607 5.47 -34.01 7.36
C THR A 607 4.54 -33.20 8.25
N TYR A 608 5.10 -32.62 9.29
CA TYR A 608 4.44 -31.65 10.15
C TYR A 608 5.39 -30.48 10.40
N SER A 609 4.94 -29.26 10.16
CA SER A 609 5.62 -28.04 10.60
C SER A 609 4.67 -27.18 11.42
N GLY A 610 5.12 -26.68 12.56
CA GLY A 610 4.34 -25.82 13.43
C GLY A 610 5.18 -24.67 13.97
N ARG A 611 4.63 -23.46 13.96
CA ARG A 611 5.23 -22.23 14.50
C ARG A 611 4.16 -21.48 15.28
N TRP A 612 4.45 -21.11 16.52
CA TRP A 612 3.55 -20.31 17.36
C TRP A 612 4.22 -19.00 17.72
N TYR A 613 3.46 -17.91 17.78
CA TYR A 613 3.92 -16.61 18.24
C TYR A 613 3.05 -16.21 19.43
N ALA A 614 3.60 -16.32 20.62
CA ALA A 614 2.94 -15.97 21.87
C ALA A 614 3.51 -14.63 22.38
N PRO A 615 2.78 -13.51 22.24
CA PRO A 615 3.23 -12.24 22.81
C PRO A 615 3.24 -12.34 24.34
N LEU A 616 4.36 -11.91 24.93
CA LEU A 616 4.57 -11.80 26.36
C LEU A 616 4.42 -10.32 26.79
N PHE A 617 5.04 -9.94 27.92
CA PHE A 617 5.06 -8.56 28.41
C PHE A 617 6.00 -7.66 27.59
N TYR A 618 5.77 -6.35 27.61
CA TYR A 618 6.66 -5.31 27.06
C TYR A 618 7.18 -5.55 25.62
N GLY A 619 6.43 -6.28 24.79
CA GLY A 619 6.79 -6.55 23.38
C GLY A 619 7.72 -7.74 23.15
N PHE A 620 8.07 -8.50 24.19
CA PHE A 620 8.76 -9.79 24.05
C PHE A 620 7.80 -10.82 23.46
N ILE A 621 8.30 -11.74 22.62
CA ILE A 621 7.48 -12.79 22.00
C ILE A 621 8.19 -14.14 22.16
N LEU A 622 7.46 -15.15 22.62
CA LEU A 622 7.94 -16.53 22.60
C LEU A 622 7.52 -17.19 21.30
N ASN A 623 8.47 -17.81 20.60
CA ASN A 623 8.25 -18.50 19.34
C ASN A 623 8.73 -19.97 19.38
N PRO A 624 7.92 -20.87 19.96
CA PRO A 624 8.11 -22.30 19.80
C PRO A 624 7.92 -22.68 18.33
N HIS A 625 8.77 -23.57 17.83
CA HIS A 625 8.66 -24.12 16.48
C HIS A 625 9.06 -25.60 16.46
N MET A 626 8.48 -26.36 15.54
CA MET A 626 8.73 -27.79 15.39
C MET A 626 8.56 -28.23 13.94
N THR A 627 9.46 -29.09 13.47
CA THR A 627 9.37 -29.76 12.17
C THR A 627 9.63 -31.25 12.38
N VAL A 628 8.67 -32.09 12.01
CA VAL A 628 8.77 -33.55 12.08
C VAL A 628 8.48 -34.13 10.70
N GLY A 629 9.33 -35.04 10.26
CA GLY A 629 9.17 -35.76 9.00
C GLY A 629 9.32 -37.26 9.22
N TYR A 630 8.52 -38.06 8.55
CA TYR A 630 8.64 -39.52 8.54
C TYR A 630 8.27 -40.08 7.18
N GLY A 631 9.14 -40.91 6.62
CA GLY A 631 8.90 -41.58 5.35
C GLY A 631 9.24 -43.06 5.42
N ASN A 632 8.52 -43.88 4.66
CA ASN A 632 8.91 -45.27 4.46
C ASN A 632 8.43 -45.81 3.11
N GLY A 633 9.08 -46.88 2.66
CA GLY A 633 8.63 -47.66 1.51
C GLY A 633 7.49 -48.60 1.87
N TYR A 634 6.70 -48.99 0.87
CA TYR A 634 5.72 -50.07 0.99
C TYR A 634 5.58 -50.84 -0.34
N GLY A 635 4.88 -51.97 -0.31
CA GLY A 635 4.76 -52.86 -1.47
C GLY A 635 6.11 -53.51 -1.81
N ASN A 636 6.52 -53.43 -3.07
CA ASN A 636 7.80 -53.98 -3.55
C ASN A 636 9.00 -53.10 -3.20
N THR A 637 8.76 -51.86 -2.76
CA THR A 637 9.80 -50.93 -2.35
C THR A 637 9.92 -50.97 -0.82
N HIS A 638 10.89 -51.72 -0.31
CA HIS A 638 11.04 -51.94 1.14
C HIS A 638 11.78 -50.82 1.90
N GLN A 639 12.29 -49.82 1.19
CA GLN A 639 13.08 -48.73 1.75
C GLN A 639 12.54 -47.39 1.25
N PHE A 640 12.65 -46.35 2.07
CA PHE A 640 12.31 -45.00 1.62
C PHE A 640 13.27 -44.56 0.50
N PRO A 641 12.78 -43.99 -0.62
CA PRO A 641 13.66 -43.55 -1.70
C PRO A 641 14.68 -42.51 -1.21
N PHE A 642 15.96 -42.78 -1.45
CA PHE A 642 17.06 -41.98 -0.89
C PHE A 642 17.03 -40.50 -1.33
N PHE A 643 16.52 -40.22 -2.54
CA PHE A 643 16.38 -38.87 -3.06
C PHE A 643 15.25 -38.06 -2.39
N ASN A 644 14.41 -38.71 -1.57
CA ASN A 644 13.41 -38.04 -0.73
C ASN A 644 13.86 -37.91 0.73
N ASN A 645 15.09 -38.34 1.08
CA ASN A 645 15.59 -38.28 2.45
C ASN A 645 15.54 -36.86 3.02
N PHE A 646 15.30 -36.78 4.32
CA PHE A 646 15.40 -35.54 5.07
C PHE A 646 16.86 -35.24 5.44
N TYR A 647 17.20 -33.95 5.49
CA TYR A 647 18.49 -33.43 5.90
C TYR A 647 18.33 -32.35 6.98
N ALA A 648 19.36 -32.15 7.80
CA ALA A 648 19.41 -31.07 8.79
C ALA A 648 20.83 -30.53 8.98
N GLY A 649 20.91 -29.34 9.57
CA GLY A 649 22.09 -28.49 9.64
C GLY A 649 21.90 -27.24 8.78
N GLY A 650 22.55 -26.14 9.17
CA GLY A 650 22.41 -24.84 8.52
C GLY A 650 21.34 -23.95 9.17
N LEU A 651 21.29 -22.69 8.72
CA LEU A 651 20.51 -21.62 9.34
C LEU A 651 19.01 -21.92 9.51
N GLN A 652 18.39 -22.60 8.56
CA GLN A 652 16.94 -22.84 8.55
C GLN A 652 16.49 -24.06 9.38
N THR A 653 17.40 -24.97 9.73
CA THR A 653 17.04 -26.22 10.42
C THR A 653 17.64 -26.30 11.82
N LEU A 654 18.97 -26.25 11.92
CA LEU A 654 19.69 -26.28 13.20
C LEU A 654 20.96 -25.41 13.10
N PRO A 655 20.87 -24.11 13.44
CA PRO A 655 22.01 -23.18 13.42
C PRO A 655 23.21 -23.69 14.24
N GLY A 656 24.44 -23.36 13.84
CA GLY A 656 25.66 -23.82 14.52
C GLY A 656 26.25 -25.12 13.95
N TYR A 657 25.46 -25.88 13.19
CA TYR A 657 25.91 -27.05 12.43
C TYR A 657 25.96 -26.74 10.93
N THR A 658 26.93 -27.32 10.23
CA THR A 658 27.06 -27.16 8.77
C THR A 658 25.86 -27.77 8.04
N ALA A 659 25.42 -27.13 6.95
CA ALA A 659 24.28 -27.57 6.15
C ALA A 659 24.37 -29.03 5.68
N ASN A 660 23.25 -29.74 5.78
CA ASN A 660 23.09 -31.14 5.34
C ASN A 660 24.07 -32.14 5.98
N THR A 661 24.64 -31.84 7.15
CA THR A 661 25.65 -32.72 7.78
C THR A 661 25.12 -33.55 8.95
N LEU A 662 23.90 -33.31 9.43
CA LEU A 662 23.36 -34.06 10.59
C LEU A 662 22.72 -35.39 10.18
N GLY A 663 22.78 -36.37 11.10
CA GLY A 663 22.24 -37.71 10.94
C GLY A 663 23.28 -38.77 10.52
N PRO A 664 22.80 -39.93 10.01
CA PRO A 664 23.64 -41.05 9.62
C PRO A 664 24.69 -40.66 8.57
N LYS A 665 25.91 -41.18 8.73
CA LYS A 665 27.07 -40.82 7.92
C LYS A 665 27.31 -41.81 6.79
N ASN A 666 27.84 -41.31 5.68
CA ASN A 666 28.30 -42.14 4.58
C ASN A 666 29.56 -42.92 5.03
N PRO A 667 29.58 -44.26 4.96
CA PRO A 667 30.76 -45.06 5.33
C PRO A 667 31.99 -44.81 4.45
N ALA A 668 31.78 -44.45 3.18
CA ALA A 668 32.85 -44.11 2.24
C ALA A 668 33.42 -42.71 2.49
N ASN A 669 32.62 -41.80 3.05
CA ASN A 669 33.04 -40.47 3.46
C ASN A 669 32.30 -40.03 4.74
N THR A 670 32.91 -40.28 5.90
CA THR A 670 32.30 -40.01 7.22
C THR A 670 31.98 -38.53 7.49
N GLN A 671 32.45 -37.62 6.64
CA GLN A 671 32.11 -36.20 6.72
C GLN A 671 30.73 -35.90 6.10
N GLN A 672 30.27 -36.70 5.14
CA GLN A 672 28.98 -36.54 4.46
C GLN A 672 27.87 -37.29 5.21
N ALA A 673 26.67 -36.70 5.26
CA ALA A 673 25.49 -37.37 5.78
C ALA A 673 24.67 -37.94 4.61
N ILE A 674 24.11 -39.13 4.79
CA ILE A 674 23.24 -39.76 3.79
C ILE A 674 21.79 -39.27 3.86
N GLY A 675 21.50 -38.41 4.85
CA GLY A 675 20.15 -38.07 5.28
C GLY A 675 19.46 -39.23 5.99
N GLY A 676 18.14 -39.18 6.06
CA GLY A 676 17.35 -40.22 6.71
C GLY A 676 15.87 -40.12 6.43
N ASN A 677 15.13 -41.14 6.87
CA ASN A 677 13.70 -41.23 6.66
C ASN A 677 12.90 -40.63 7.83
N VAL A 678 13.56 -40.16 8.89
CA VAL A 678 12.93 -39.45 10.02
C VAL A 678 13.65 -38.13 10.26
N GLN A 679 12.89 -37.05 10.35
CA GLN A 679 13.35 -35.74 10.75
C GLN A 679 12.66 -35.34 12.05
N THR A 680 13.44 -34.84 13.01
CA THR A 680 12.90 -34.26 14.24
C THR A 680 13.67 -32.99 14.56
N LEU A 681 13.02 -31.84 14.43
CA LEU A 681 13.55 -30.52 14.76
C LEU A 681 12.53 -29.83 15.67
N ALA A 682 12.98 -29.24 16.76
CA ALA A 682 12.14 -28.44 17.63
C ALA A 682 12.98 -27.35 18.29
N GLY A 683 12.42 -26.17 18.49
CA GLY A 683 13.16 -25.06 19.05
C GLY A 683 12.30 -24.00 19.68
N LEU A 684 12.96 -23.10 20.38
CA LEU A 684 12.35 -22.02 21.12
C LEU A 684 13.10 -20.73 20.85
N ASN A 685 12.46 -19.83 20.10
CA ASN A 685 12.98 -18.50 19.83
C ASN A 685 12.39 -17.52 20.84
N PHE A 686 13.22 -16.85 21.63
CA PHE A 686 12.83 -15.74 22.48
C PHE A 686 13.10 -14.43 21.74
N ILE A 687 12.07 -13.90 21.08
CA ILE A 687 12.14 -12.70 20.26
C ILE A 687 12.07 -11.46 21.15
N LEU A 688 13.04 -10.57 20.95
CA LEU A 688 13.17 -9.33 21.68
C LEU A 688 12.26 -8.23 21.09
N PRO A 689 11.86 -7.22 21.88
CA PRO A 689 11.18 -6.03 21.38
C PRO A 689 11.97 -5.34 20.27
N ASP A 690 11.27 -4.60 19.41
CA ASP A 690 11.86 -3.85 18.29
C ASP A 690 12.72 -2.67 18.82
N PHE A 691 13.93 -2.93 19.32
CA PHE A 691 14.82 -1.90 19.89
C PHE A 691 15.44 -0.97 18.85
N ILE A 692 15.56 -1.43 17.60
CA ILE A 692 16.23 -0.72 16.50
C ILE A 692 15.20 -0.17 15.52
N ASN A 693 14.38 -1.06 14.95
CA ASN A 693 13.40 -0.75 13.92
C ASN A 693 12.41 -1.93 13.78
N HIS A 694 11.17 -1.66 13.37
CA HIS A 694 10.17 -2.68 13.02
C HIS A 694 10.57 -3.59 11.85
N LYS A 695 11.66 -3.28 11.15
CA LYS A 695 12.25 -4.09 10.07
C LYS A 695 13.37 -5.03 10.53
N VAL A 696 13.78 -4.97 11.80
CA VAL A 696 14.83 -5.82 12.36
C VAL A 696 14.24 -6.61 13.50
N ARG A 697 14.36 -7.93 13.44
CA ARG A 697 13.95 -8.86 14.49
C ARG A 697 15.19 -9.52 15.08
N THR A 698 15.32 -9.47 16.38
CA THR A 698 16.39 -10.17 17.12
C THR A 698 15.77 -11.23 18.01
N ALA A 699 16.32 -12.43 18.02
CA ALA A 699 15.87 -13.54 18.86
C ALA A 699 17.06 -14.23 19.52
N LEU A 700 16.86 -14.67 20.77
CA LEU A 700 17.70 -15.69 21.38
C LEU A 700 17.13 -17.05 21.01
N ILE A 701 17.95 -17.98 20.56
CA ILE A 701 17.49 -19.28 20.06
C ILE A 701 17.98 -20.43 20.96
N LEU A 702 17.14 -21.46 21.07
CA LEU A 702 17.46 -22.74 21.70
C LEU A 702 16.78 -23.83 20.89
N ASP A 703 17.54 -24.46 20.01
CA ASP A 703 17.00 -25.43 19.05
C ASP A 703 17.63 -26.80 19.29
N ALA A 704 16.84 -27.84 19.06
CA ALA A 704 17.25 -29.21 19.21
C ALA A 704 16.67 -30.08 18.08
N GLY A 705 17.49 -30.98 17.55
CA GLY A 705 17.02 -31.87 16.51
C GLY A 705 18.09 -32.79 15.95
N ASN A 706 17.66 -33.74 15.13
CA ASN A 706 18.53 -34.61 14.35
C ASN A 706 17.75 -35.28 13.21
N ILE A 707 18.48 -35.94 12.33
CA ILE A 707 17.95 -36.85 11.31
C ILE A 707 18.24 -38.29 11.73
N PHE A 708 17.30 -39.19 11.51
CA PHE A 708 17.44 -40.60 11.83
C PHE A 708 17.06 -41.49 10.64
N GLN A 709 17.58 -42.72 10.66
CA GLN A 709 17.26 -43.76 9.70
C GLN A 709 16.73 -44.97 10.47
N THR A 710 15.47 -45.36 10.24
CA THR A 710 14.86 -46.51 10.95
C THR A 710 15.27 -47.84 10.37
N ASN A 711 15.59 -47.89 9.08
CA ASN A 711 15.89 -49.14 8.38
C ASN A 711 17.37 -49.50 8.56
N HIS A 712 17.66 -50.75 8.95
CA HIS A 712 19.03 -51.20 9.08
C HIS A 712 19.64 -51.41 7.69
N VAL A 713 20.67 -50.63 7.36
CA VAL A 713 21.44 -50.78 6.12
C VAL A 713 22.84 -51.29 6.47
N PRO A 714 23.29 -52.42 5.90
CA PRO A 714 24.62 -52.97 6.16
C PRO A 714 25.72 -51.94 5.89
N GLY A 715 26.64 -51.78 6.85
CA GLY A 715 27.80 -50.90 6.73
C GLY A 715 27.55 -49.44 7.15
N ILE A 716 26.30 -49.03 7.41
CA ILE A 716 25.97 -47.66 7.84
C ILE A 716 25.90 -47.60 9.37
N SER A 717 26.47 -46.54 9.96
CA SER A 717 26.31 -46.27 11.39
C SER A 717 24.84 -45.97 11.69
N TYR A 718 24.18 -46.91 12.35
CA TYR A 718 22.76 -46.81 12.67
C TYR A 718 22.53 -45.86 13.85
N GLU A 719 21.97 -44.67 13.58
CA GLU A 719 21.46 -43.80 14.63
C GLU A 719 19.98 -44.11 14.88
N SER A 720 19.70 -44.95 15.88
CA SER A 720 18.34 -45.15 16.39
C SER A 720 17.77 -43.84 16.94
N ILE A 721 16.44 -43.70 16.90
CA ILE A 721 15.71 -42.59 17.51
C ILE A 721 15.95 -42.64 19.02
N SER A 722 16.85 -41.78 19.49
CA SER A 722 17.26 -41.70 20.90
C SER A 722 17.53 -40.25 21.27
N LEU A 723 17.11 -39.84 22.45
CA LEU A 723 17.38 -38.51 23.00
C LEU A 723 18.88 -38.22 23.06
N ASN A 724 19.71 -39.24 23.28
CA ASN A 724 21.16 -39.10 23.30
C ASN A 724 21.74 -38.68 21.94
N ASN A 725 21.03 -38.92 20.85
CA ASN A 725 21.46 -38.60 19.49
C ASN A 725 20.93 -37.25 18.99
N LEU A 726 20.08 -36.55 19.76
CA LEU A 726 19.68 -35.19 19.41
C LEU A 726 20.86 -34.24 19.49
N ARG A 727 20.94 -33.28 18.57
CA ARG A 727 21.86 -32.15 18.65
C ARG A 727 21.13 -30.93 19.16
N VAL A 728 21.80 -30.13 19.97
CA VAL A 728 21.24 -28.95 20.63
C VAL A 728 22.16 -27.77 20.35
N THR A 729 21.58 -26.63 20.03
CA THR A 729 22.27 -25.38 19.73
C THR A 729 21.62 -24.22 20.46
N THR A 730 22.39 -23.21 20.80
CA THR A 730 21.86 -21.95 21.34
C THR A 730 22.63 -20.77 20.79
N GLY A 731 21.99 -19.62 20.67
CA GLY A 731 22.64 -18.46 20.08
C GLY A 731 21.74 -17.25 19.93
N ILE A 732 22.14 -16.38 19.01
CA ILE A 732 21.41 -15.17 18.64
C ILE A 732 21.13 -15.24 17.15
N MET A 733 19.88 -14.94 16.77
CA MET A 733 19.45 -14.80 15.39
C MET A 733 18.96 -13.38 15.13
N VAL A 734 19.37 -12.80 14.01
CA VAL A 734 18.96 -11.46 13.58
C VAL A 734 18.41 -11.56 12.17
N SER A 735 17.15 -11.16 12.01
CA SER A 735 16.47 -11.09 10.71
C SER A 735 16.21 -9.63 10.36
N TRP A 736 16.68 -9.18 9.20
CA TRP A 736 16.48 -7.83 8.69
C TRP A 736 15.73 -7.85 7.36
N TRP A 737 14.58 -7.17 7.31
CA TRP A 737 13.85 -6.96 6.07
C TRP A 737 14.50 -5.84 5.24
N SER A 738 15.23 -6.20 4.20
CA SER A 738 16.01 -5.25 3.40
C SER A 738 15.12 -4.31 2.56
N PRO A 739 15.62 -3.12 2.20
CA PRO A 739 14.95 -2.24 1.22
C PRO A 739 14.76 -2.89 -0.16
N LEU A 740 15.53 -3.94 -0.46
CA LEU A 740 15.44 -4.71 -1.71
C LEU A 740 14.27 -5.72 -1.71
N GLY A 741 13.53 -5.84 -0.60
CA GLY A 741 12.35 -6.70 -0.52
C GLY A 741 12.65 -8.16 -0.16
N ALA A 742 13.88 -8.44 0.30
CA ALA A 742 14.32 -9.76 0.73
C ALA A 742 14.76 -9.77 2.20
N PRO A 743 14.51 -10.85 2.96
CA PRO A 743 15.06 -11.03 4.30
C PRO A 743 16.57 -11.30 4.24
N LEU A 744 17.26 -10.77 5.25
CA LEU A 744 18.66 -11.03 5.59
C LEU A 744 18.66 -11.67 6.97
N ASP A 745 18.91 -12.97 7.02
CA ASP A 745 18.97 -13.71 8.27
C ASP A 745 20.42 -14.03 8.63
N PHE A 746 20.78 -13.75 9.87
CA PHE A 746 22.09 -14.03 10.43
C PHE A 746 21.90 -14.83 11.70
N SER A 747 22.71 -15.86 11.91
CA SER A 747 22.81 -16.54 13.19
C SER A 747 24.25 -16.55 13.69
N LEU A 748 24.39 -16.42 15.00
CA LEU A 748 25.58 -16.77 15.73
C LEU A 748 25.17 -17.82 16.76
N ALA A 749 25.41 -19.09 16.44
CA ALA A 749 24.89 -20.22 17.19
C ALA A 749 25.98 -21.20 17.58
N VAL A 750 25.94 -21.64 18.83
CA VAL A 750 26.93 -22.53 19.44
C VAL A 750 26.28 -23.87 19.75
N PRO A 751 26.77 -24.97 19.15
CA PRO A 751 26.41 -26.33 19.51
C PRO A 751 26.73 -26.65 20.97
N LEU A 752 25.77 -27.19 21.71
CA LEU A 752 25.91 -27.54 23.13
C LEU A 752 26.36 -28.99 23.37
N ASN A 753 26.12 -29.90 22.41
CA ASN A 753 26.39 -31.32 22.57
C ASN A 753 26.96 -31.97 21.29
N LYS A 754 28.01 -31.36 20.73
CA LYS A 754 28.75 -31.89 19.57
C LYS A 754 29.21 -33.33 19.78
N LYS A 755 29.09 -34.16 18.74
CA LYS A 755 29.64 -35.51 18.66
C LYS A 755 30.73 -35.64 17.58
N PRO A 756 31.55 -36.71 17.60
CA PRO A 756 32.46 -37.03 16.50
C PRO A 756 31.72 -37.16 15.17
N GLY A 757 32.25 -36.57 14.10
CA GLY A 757 31.62 -36.54 12.77
C GLY A 757 30.69 -35.35 12.52
N ASP A 758 30.33 -34.57 13.54
CA ASP A 758 29.57 -33.34 13.36
C ASP A 758 30.47 -32.22 12.79
N GLN A 759 29.98 -31.56 11.74
CA GLN A 759 30.59 -30.36 11.19
C GLN A 759 29.89 -29.12 11.73
N LEU A 760 30.66 -28.09 12.09
CA LEU A 760 30.14 -26.89 12.71
C LEU A 760 30.22 -25.68 11.79
N SER A 761 29.18 -24.86 11.83
CA SER A 761 29.14 -23.54 11.21
C SER A 761 28.54 -22.55 12.22
N ILE A 762 29.40 -21.92 13.02
CA ILE A 762 28.99 -21.07 14.15
C ILE A 762 28.27 -19.80 13.67
N PHE A 763 28.74 -19.24 12.55
CA PHE A 763 28.10 -18.11 11.90
C PHE A 763 27.41 -18.62 10.64
N GLY A 764 26.09 -18.44 10.58
CA GLY A 764 25.30 -18.75 9.39
C GLY A 764 24.62 -17.50 8.86
N PHE A 765 24.47 -17.41 7.55
CA PHE A 765 23.76 -16.30 6.93
C PHE A 765 22.95 -16.75 5.72
N SER A 766 21.84 -16.07 5.50
CA SER A 766 20.99 -16.24 4.33
C SER A 766 20.54 -14.87 3.83
N PHE A 767 20.68 -14.67 2.53
CA PHE A 767 20.22 -13.47 1.84
C PHE A 767 19.34 -13.89 0.67
N GLY A 768 18.09 -13.42 0.62
CA GLY A 768 17.27 -13.56 -0.58
C GLY A 768 16.90 -14.99 -0.97
N ALA A 769 17.27 -15.99 -0.17
CA ALA A 769 16.68 -17.32 -0.24
C ALA A 769 15.19 -17.20 0.13
N ALA A 770 14.32 -17.86 -0.63
CA ALA A 770 12.93 -17.97 -0.23
C ALA A 770 12.88 -18.69 1.13
N ILE A 771 12.26 -18.06 2.13
CA ILE A 771 12.00 -18.65 3.46
C ILE A 771 10.65 -19.36 3.41
#